data_AF-A0A561D631-F1
#
_entry.id   AF-A0A561D631-F1
#
_cell.length_a   1.000
_cell.length_b   1.000
_cell.length_c   1.000
_cell.angle_alpha   90.00
_cell.angle_beta   90.00
_cell.angle_gamma   90.00
#
_symmetry.space_group_name_H-M   'P 1'
#
loop_
_entity.id
_entity.type
_entity.pdbx_description
1 polymer ?
#
loop_
_entity_poly.entity_id
_entity_poly.type
_entity_poly.pdbx_seq_one_letter_code
_entity_poly.pdbx_strand_id
1 'polypeptide(L)'
;MTEKIQIRRGLKADLPVLSEGEFGFCLDTKELYIGTAGGNVLVNNFSWANISGKPSFSTVATTGSYNDLFNKPLIPSAYTLPKASTTTLGGVKVGNGITVGSDGTISVSGSTGGTALEVYKTEPIGELFNPPAKYNAWCPSNLQFDKTRGVYVVLINGANAHVFSTLNQYFCTINPDTLLSITPKLISVVDSSGNPVTFDVTSANNFMVFEDGTYMYLLRKDGIYHRITSVDGGETWVDQGRIVVSPSNSLTTSSNIWGITKLSNGRLICGFGAQSEVRGKLMYSDDNGGNWTFVPVGTSYPSGTTSAEPCIIEVSPNKLISLARRTTGGAPAGSAPEPALISFSADNGATWTNYKNSTSILNMNASGATAYVHDGVVEVFAASRYYSTTASVNTGQSGSITHYIATIENALNDNFTLKETTVYANASNSEDFHSPCVSIDDKKRLLLMYMDESENSYADVNYWFIRGGLGYVSYKNRDGAKSSIFSYSGKYIEYIISNLRTDLASLQYVVSQISTGGTGAGGVVNPPTGTLMWTKQYSAKVEKILLINDPDFTGKTSWGNSSPSYNQLRTDANGTTYNWNGTAWGMSITTLKPNFAIAYKGTVGNESVGLPVVGAVINGVGHGIYKIGPSYGLNRNTLYDFRFEYWGGIMKAFVNDNEVAVKTFPFDSTNVINYTYLTNVIGTLDTTKIYAIHGSTSGNIYEVKFGEWDS
;
A
#
# COMPACT_ATOMS: atom_id res chain seq x y z
N MET A 1 24.49 28.67 -111.29
CA MET A 1 25.33 27.82 -110.43
C MET A 1 25.48 28.55 -109.11
N THR A 2 24.99 28.00 -108.01
CA THR A 2 25.08 28.65 -106.70
C THR A 2 26.52 28.48 -106.19
N GLU A 3 27.30 29.55 -106.18
CA GLU A 3 28.64 29.55 -105.61
C GLU A 3 28.54 29.29 -104.12
N LYS A 4 28.92 28.08 -103.70
CA LYS A 4 29.04 27.72 -102.28
C LYS A 4 30.44 28.06 -101.83
N ILE A 5 30.55 28.88 -100.77
CA ILE A 5 31.83 29.14 -100.12
C ILE A 5 32.38 27.80 -99.60
N GLN A 6 33.56 27.43 -100.06
CA GLN A 6 34.27 26.27 -99.56
C GLN A 6 35.10 26.66 -98.33
N ILE A 7 35.02 25.83 -97.29
CA ILE A 7 35.75 26.04 -96.04
C ILE A 7 36.72 24.87 -95.89
N ARG A 8 37.98 25.18 -95.63
CA ARG A 8 38.99 24.17 -95.33
C ARG A 8 38.73 23.60 -93.94
N ARG A 9 38.85 22.29 -93.74
CA ARG A 9 38.57 21.64 -92.45
C ARG A 9 39.60 20.56 -92.12
N GLY A 10 39.97 20.46 -90.85
CA GLY A 10 40.97 19.52 -90.35
C GLY A 10 41.16 19.65 -88.84
N LEU A 11 42.14 18.96 -88.25
CA LEU A 11 42.56 19.24 -86.88
C LEU A 11 43.30 20.58 -86.83
N LYS A 12 43.29 21.28 -85.69
CA LYS A 12 43.97 22.59 -85.57
C LYS A 12 45.46 22.52 -85.91
N ALA A 13 46.13 21.46 -85.46
CA ALA A 13 47.56 21.25 -85.73
C ALA A 13 47.86 21.04 -87.23
N ASP A 14 46.88 20.57 -87.99
CA ASP A 14 47.02 20.25 -89.41
C ASP A 14 46.45 21.33 -90.33
N LEU A 15 45.93 22.43 -89.77
CA LEU A 15 45.37 23.51 -90.57
C LEU A 15 46.51 24.28 -91.23
N PRO A 16 46.62 24.30 -92.58
CA PRO A 16 47.67 25.04 -93.24
C PRO A 16 47.45 26.54 -93.11
N VAL A 17 48.45 27.34 -93.51
CA VAL A 17 48.24 28.78 -93.70
C VAL A 17 47.18 28.98 -94.78
N LEU A 18 46.07 29.60 -94.39
CA LEU A 18 44.92 29.90 -95.23
C LEU A 18 45.24 31.12 -96.09
N SER A 19 44.73 31.13 -97.31
CA SER A 19 44.81 32.30 -98.17
C SER A 19 44.03 33.46 -97.56
N GLU A 20 44.39 34.71 -97.86
CA GLU A 20 43.66 35.87 -97.34
C GLU A 20 42.17 35.79 -97.71
N GLY A 21 41.29 35.81 -96.70
CA GLY A 21 39.84 35.63 -96.84
C GLY A 21 39.34 34.18 -96.89
N GLU A 22 40.22 33.17 -96.96
CA GLU A 22 39.85 31.75 -96.88
C GLU A 22 39.50 31.36 -95.44
N PHE A 23 38.39 30.65 -95.25
CA PHE A 23 37.99 30.14 -93.94
C PHE A 23 38.54 28.73 -93.68
N GLY A 24 39.00 28.49 -92.46
CA GLY A 24 39.44 27.19 -91.97
C GLY A 24 38.73 26.82 -90.66
N PHE A 25 38.11 25.65 -90.60
CA PHE A 25 37.42 25.16 -89.39
C PHE A 25 38.17 23.98 -88.78
N CYS A 26 38.60 24.15 -87.53
CA CYS A 26 39.27 23.12 -86.75
C CYS A 26 38.24 22.18 -86.12
N LEU A 27 38.24 20.91 -86.52
CA LEU A 27 37.25 19.93 -86.12
C LEU A 27 37.39 19.50 -84.65
N ASP A 28 38.59 19.59 -84.09
CA ASP A 28 38.94 19.26 -82.71
C ASP A 28 38.57 20.37 -81.73
N THR A 29 39.02 21.60 -81.99
CA THR A 29 38.79 22.74 -81.10
C THR A 29 37.47 23.48 -81.36
N LYS A 30 36.81 23.16 -82.49
CA LYS A 30 35.62 23.87 -83.00
C LYS A 30 35.86 25.36 -83.28
N GLU A 31 37.13 25.75 -83.43
CA GLU A 31 37.52 27.11 -83.76
C GLU A 31 37.42 27.36 -85.27
N LEU A 32 36.98 28.56 -85.64
CA LEU A 32 36.95 29.04 -87.02
C LEU A 32 38.06 30.07 -87.22
N TYR A 33 38.86 29.90 -88.25
CA TYR A 33 39.93 30.81 -88.64
C TYR A 33 39.63 31.45 -89.99
N ILE A 34 40.17 32.64 -90.23
CA ILE A 34 40.23 33.29 -91.54
C ILE A 34 41.70 33.60 -91.85
N GLY A 35 42.13 33.33 -93.08
CA GLY A 35 43.46 33.73 -93.54
C GLY A 35 43.55 35.24 -93.69
N THR A 36 44.70 35.79 -93.31
CA THR A 36 45.05 37.20 -93.51
C THR A 36 46.49 37.28 -94.05
N ALA A 37 46.93 38.47 -94.47
CA ALA A 37 48.33 38.68 -94.85
C ALA A 37 49.35 38.30 -93.75
N GLY A 38 48.94 38.28 -92.47
CA GLY A 38 49.77 37.87 -91.34
C GLY A 38 49.63 36.40 -90.93
N GLY A 39 48.89 35.59 -91.69
CA GLY A 39 48.57 34.20 -91.37
C GLY A 39 47.14 34.01 -90.83
N ASN A 40 46.87 32.86 -90.22
CA ASN A 40 45.54 32.46 -89.77
C ASN A 40 45.13 33.22 -88.52
N VAL A 41 44.02 33.96 -88.59
CA VAL A 41 43.45 34.69 -87.44
C VAL A 41 42.18 33.99 -86.98
N LEU A 42 42.07 33.75 -85.67
CA LEU A 42 40.88 33.14 -85.06
C LEU A 42 39.69 34.10 -85.16
N VAL A 43 38.60 33.62 -85.72
CA VAL A 43 37.30 34.30 -85.78
C VAL A 43 36.52 33.91 -84.52
N ASN A 44 36.29 34.88 -83.63
CA ASN A 44 35.67 34.80 -82.30
C ASN A 44 36.55 34.32 -81.14
N ASN A 45 37.32 35.25 -80.56
CA ASN A 45 37.61 35.22 -79.13
C ASN A 45 37.17 36.54 -78.47
N PHE A 46 35.86 36.74 -78.35
CA PHE A 46 35.33 37.88 -77.60
C PHE A 46 35.44 37.59 -76.10
N SER A 47 36.43 38.17 -75.43
CA SER A 47 36.42 38.23 -73.97
C SER A 47 35.52 39.38 -73.50
N TRP A 48 35.00 39.29 -72.27
CA TRP A 48 34.22 40.39 -71.66
C TRP A 48 34.97 41.73 -71.68
N ALA A 49 36.30 41.71 -71.66
CA ALA A 49 37.14 42.90 -71.74
C ALA A 49 37.11 43.58 -73.12
N ASN A 50 36.75 42.86 -74.18
CA ASN A 50 36.75 43.34 -75.57
C ASN A 50 35.37 43.88 -76.02
N ILE A 51 34.36 43.84 -75.15
CA ILE A 51 33.03 44.39 -75.44
C ILE A 51 33.02 45.88 -75.07
N SER A 52 32.91 46.74 -76.08
CA SER A 52 32.70 48.19 -75.89
C SER A 52 31.22 48.49 -75.57
N GLY A 53 30.95 49.58 -74.85
CA GLY A 53 29.58 49.99 -74.51
C GLY A 53 28.88 49.14 -73.42
N LYS A 54 29.62 48.28 -72.71
CA LYS A 54 29.05 47.48 -71.61
C LYS A 54 28.60 48.38 -70.43
N PRO A 55 27.45 48.12 -69.81
CA PRO A 55 26.98 48.89 -68.66
C PRO A 55 27.91 48.72 -67.45
N SER A 56 28.03 49.76 -66.63
CA SER A 56 28.63 49.64 -65.30
C SER A 56 27.65 48.92 -64.38
N PHE A 57 28.05 47.77 -63.84
CA PHE A 57 27.23 47.07 -62.85
C PHE A 57 27.26 47.80 -61.51
N SER A 58 26.15 47.75 -60.77
CA SER A 58 26.11 48.19 -59.38
C SER A 58 26.96 47.28 -58.50
N THR A 59 27.49 47.80 -57.38
CA THR A 59 28.37 47.04 -56.47
C THR A 59 27.77 45.69 -56.06
N VAL A 60 26.48 45.67 -55.70
CA VAL A 60 25.74 44.45 -55.32
C VAL A 60 25.77 43.37 -56.41
N ALA A 61 25.77 43.75 -57.68
CA ALA A 61 25.79 42.81 -58.80
C ALA A 61 27.16 42.13 -58.98
N THR A 62 28.22 42.67 -58.36
CA THR A 62 29.57 42.09 -58.40
C THR A 62 29.96 41.35 -57.12
N THR A 63 29.41 41.75 -55.97
CA THR A 63 29.76 41.15 -54.66
C THR A 63 28.75 40.11 -54.18
N GLY A 64 27.49 40.19 -54.63
CA GLY A 64 26.38 39.41 -54.10
C GLY A 64 25.98 39.77 -52.66
N SER A 65 26.58 40.82 -52.07
CA SER A 65 26.33 41.23 -50.69
C SER A 65 25.08 42.09 -50.59
N TYR A 66 24.10 41.63 -49.80
CA TYR A 66 22.90 42.43 -49.47
C TYR A 66 23.24 43.80 -48.88
N ASN A 67 24.39 43.91 -48.21
CA ASN A 67 24.80 45.17 -47.58
C ASN A 67 25.08 46.29 -48.59
N ASP A 68 25.33 45.96 -49.86
CA ASP A 68 25.69 46.90 -50.93
C ASP A 68 24.47 47.53 -51.61
N LEU A 69 23.25 47.17 -51.17
CA LEU A 69 22.02 47.85 -51.57
C LEU A 69 21.91 49.21 -50.88
N PHE A 70 21.68 50.26 -51.66
CA PHE A 70 21.24 51.55 -51.15
C PHE A 70 19.74 51.51 -50.84
N ASN A 71 19.28 52.32 -49.87
CA ASN A 71 17.88 52.40 -49.44
C ASN A 71 17.27 51.08 -48.92
N LYS A 72 18.03 50.35 -48.09
CA LYS A 72 17.52 49.16 -47.41
C LYS A 72 16.33 49.53 -46.51
N PRO A 73 15.25 48.74 -46.48
CA PRO A 73 14.22 48.91 -45.47
C PRO A 73 14.82 48.76 -44.07
N LEU A 74 14.43 49.64 -43.15
CA LEU A 74 14.80 49.52 -41.75
C LEU A 74 14.15 48.24 -41.20
N ILE A 75 14.95 47.23 -40.89
CA ILE A 75 14.46 46.02 -40.23
C ILE A 75 14.32 46.35 -38.75
N PRO A 76 13.09 46.31 -38.18
CA PRO A 76 12.91 46.55 -36.75
C PRO A 76 13.67 45.50 -35.94
N SER A 77 14.12 45.87 -34.74
CA SER A 77 14.65 44.91 -33.78
C SER A 77 13.63 43.80 -33.51
N ALA A 78 14.10 42.57 -33.31
CA ALA A 78 13.22 41.44 -32.99
C ALA A 78 12.30 41.80 -31.81
N TYR A 79 10.99 41.70 -32.03
CA TYR A 79 10.00 41.98 -30.99
C TYR A 79 10.12 40.93 -29.88
N THR A 80 10.52 41.36 -28.69
CA THR A 80 10.51 40.51 -27.49
C THR A 80 9.16 40.61 -26.82
N LEU A 81 8.40 39.51 -26.86
CA LEU A 81 7.12 39.38 -26.18
C LEU A 81 7.34 39.61 -24.66
N PRO A 82 6.71 40.63 -24.03
CA PRO A 82 6.87 40.84 -22.60
C PRO A 82 6.24 39.68 -21.81
N LYS A 83 6.82 39.35 -20.65
CA LYS A 83 6.23 38.39 -19.71
C LYS A 83 4.93 38.99 -19.16
N ALA A 84 3.83 38.26 -19.25
CA ALA A 84 2.58 38.70 -18.65
C ALA A 84 2.75 38.90 -17.12
N SER A 85 2.32 40.05 -16.63
CA SER A 85 2.30 40.41 -15.21
C SER A 85 0.95 41.03 -14.85
N THR A 86 0.72 41.34 -13.57
CA THR A 86 -0.49 42.04 -13.13
C THR A 86 -0.65 43.44 -13.71
N THR A 87 0.43 44.01 -14.26
CA THR A 87 0.48 45.38 -14.79
C THR A 87 0.96 45.45 -16.23
N THR A 88 1.27 44.31 -16.86
CA THR A 88 1.81 44.25 -18.23
C THR A 88 1.15 43.11 -19.00
N LEU A 89 0.40 43.46 -20.05
CA LEU A 89 -0.15 42.48 -20.98
C LEU A 89 1.00 41.87 -21.79
N GLY A 90 1.25 40.59 -21.57
CA GLY A 90 2.26 39.79 -22.26
C GLY A 90 1.63 38.58 -22.93
N GLY A 91 2.36 37.90 -23.81
CA GLY A 91 1.84 36.67 -24.40
C GLY A 91 1.91 35.48 -23.45
N VAL A 92 0.93 34.58 -23.55
CA VAL A 92 0.79 33.38 -22.74
C VAL A 92 0.67 32.17 -23.67
N LYS A 93 1.43 31.10 -23.41
CA LYS A 93 1.27 29.81 -24.11
C LYS A 93 0.30 28.95 -23.31
N VAL A 94 -0.85 28.64 -23.89
CA VAL A 94 -1.89 27.84 -23.21
C VAL A 94 -1.64 26.33 -23.38
N GLY A 95 -1.86 25.58 -22.31
CA GLY A 95 -1.79 24.11 -22.28
C GLY A 95 -3.13 23.44 -22.55
N ASN A 96 -3.15 22.11 -22.50
CA ASN A 96 -4.37 21.33 -22.68
C ASN A 96 -5.40 21.63 -21.57
N GLY A 97 -6.69 21.70 -21.91
CA GLY A 97 -7.78 21.93 -20.94
C GLY A 97 -8.09 23.40 -20.59
N ILE A 98 -7.45 24.34 -21.29
CA ILE A 98 -7.69 25.78 -21.14
C ILE A 98 -8.34 26.31 -22.42
N THR A 99 -9.45 27.04 -22.28
CA THR A 99 -10.19 27.63 -23.40
C THR A 99 -9.80 29.09 -23.53
N VAL A 100 -9.53 29.54 -24.76
CA VAL A 100 -9.20 30.94 -25.06
C VAL A 100 -10.38 31.55 -25.81
N GLY A 101 -11.02 32.53 -25.17
CA GLY A 101 -12.07 33.33 -25.76
C GLY A 101 -11.53 34.15 -26.95
N SER A 102 -12.43 34.53 -27.86
CA SER A 102 -12.10 35.34 -29.03
C SER A 102 -11.55 36.74 -28.70
N ASP A 103 -11.73 37.19 -27.46
CA ASP A 103 -11.22 38.43 -26.88
C ASP A 103 -9.86 38.24 -26.16
N GLY A 104 -9.31 37.04 -26.18
CA GLY A 104 -8.09 36.67 -25.46
C GLY A 104 -8.32 36.29 -24.00
N THR A 105 -9.57 36.23 -23.54
CA THR A 105 -9.90 35.81 -22.18
C THR A 105 -9.60 34.32 -22.01
N ILE A 106 -8.67 34.01 -21.11
CA ILE A 106 -8.35 32.63 -20.73
C ILE A 106 -9.38 32.19 -19.69
N SER A 107 -10.09 31.10 -19.99
CA SER A 107 -11.12 30.55 -19.11
C SER A 107 -10.98 29.03 -19.03
N VAL A 108 -11.31 28.47 -17.86
CA VAL A 108 -11.43 27.02 -17.65
C VAL A 108 -12.89 26.65 -17.76
N SER A 109 -13.26 25.92 -18.81
CA SER A 109 -14.62 25.46 -19.04
C SER A 109 -14.85 24.14 -18.29
N GLY A 110 -15.10 24.21 -16.97
CA GLY A 110 -15.58 23.06 -16.20
C GLY A 110 -15.08 22.99 -14.75
N SER A 111 -16.05 23.06 -13.83
CA SER A 111 -15.98 22.64 -12.42
C SER A 111 -15.18 23.51 -11.44
N THR A 112 -15.91 24.39 -10.73
CA THR A 112 -15.75 24.55 -9.28
C THR A 112 -15.76 23.19 -8.62
N GLY A 113 -14.58 22.76 -8.20
CA GLY A 113 -14.25 21.39 -7.83
C GLY A 113 -12.94 21.13 -8.54
N GLY A 114 -11.85 21.72 -8.03
CA GLY A 114 -10.52 21.35 -8.49
C GLY A 114 -10.48 19.82 -8.47
N THR A 115 -10.06 19.21 -9.57
CA THR A 115 -9.69 17.80 -9.56
C THR A 115 -8.63 17.71 -8.49
N ALA A 116 -9.02 17.31 -7.27
CA ALA A 116 -8.07 16.94 -6.25
C ALA A 116 -7.18 15.91 -6.96
N LEU A 117 -5.87 16.13 -6.95
CA LEU A 117 -4.93 15.13 -7.45
C LEU A 117 -5.36 13.80 -6.85
N GLU A 118 -5.79 12.88 -7.70
CA GLU A 118 -6.38 11.64 -7.23
C GLU A 118 -5.24 10.79 -6.71
N VAL A 119 -5.04 10.83 -5.39
CA VAL A 119 -3.93 10.15 -4.71
C VAL A 119 -4.39 8.82 -4.12
N TYR A 120 -3.47 7.91 -3.83
CA TYR A 120 -3.84 6.64 -3.21
C TYR A 120 -4.40 6.86 -1.81
N LYS A 121 -5.57 6.27 -1.55
CA LYS A 121 -6.02 5.96 -0.21
C LYS A 121 -5.51 4.59 0.17
N THR A 122 -4.98 4.47 1.37
CA THR A 122 -4.32 3.25 1.85
C THR A 122 -5.04 2.70 3.07
N GLU A 123 -4.92 1.39 3.25
CA GLU A 123 -5.52 0.63 4.35
C GLU A 123 -4.54 -0.48 4.76
N PRO A 124 -4.01 -0.48 5.98
CA PRO A 124 -3.25 -1.60 6.52
C PRO A 124 -4.13 -2.85 6.59
N ILE A 125 -3.59 -3.99 6.18
CA ILE A 125 -4.33 -5.26 6.09
C ILE A 125 -3.67 -6.42 6.81
N GLY A 126 -2.49 -6.23 7.42
CA GLY A 126 -1.82 -7.29 8.17
C GLY A 126 -0.90 -8.16 7.33
N GLU A 127 -0.57 -9.33 7.86
CA GLU A 127 0.23 -10.35 7.16
C GLU A 127 -0.61 -11.12 6.14
N LEU A 128 -0.05 -11.43 4.97
CA LEU A 128 -0.75 -12.22 3.95
C LEU A 128 -0.34 -13.70 3.91
N PHE A 129 0.75 -14.08 4.59
CA PHE A 129 1.22 -15.47 4.70
C PHE A 129 1.88 -15.72 6.04
N ASN A 130 1.92 -17.00 6.43
CA ASN A 130 2.77 -17.43 7.53
C ASN A 130 4.26 -17.24 7.17
N PRO A 131 5.07 -16.74 8.12
CA PRO A 131 6.49 -16.53 7.91
C PRO A 131 7.21 -17.86 7.64
N PRO A 132 8.00 -18.00 6.55
CA PRO A 132 8.76 -19.21 6.27
C PRO A 132 10.02 -19.37 7.15
N ALA A 133 10.47 -18.30 7.81
CA ALA A 133 11.56 -18.27 8.77
C ALA A 133 11.21 -17.34 9.95
N LYS A 134 12.00 -17.33 11.04
CA LYS A 134 11.72 -16.46 12.20
C LYS A 134 11.84 -14.97 11.88
N TYR A 135 12.74 -14.61 10.98
CA TYR A 135 13.08 -13.23 10.69
C TYR A 135 13.04 -13.00 9.18
N ASN A 136 11.93 -12.47 8.66
CA ASN A 136 11.73 -12.22 7.24
C ASN A 136 11.86 -10.72 6.98
N ALA A 137 12.92 -10.33 6.27
CA ALA A 137 13.32 -8.93 6.24
C ALA A 137 13.97 -8.49 4.92
N TRP A 138 14.53 -7.29 4.88
CA TRP A 138 15.19 -6.66 3.73
C TRP A 138 14.43 -6.81 2.41
N CYS A 139 13.31 -6.11 2.25
CA CYS A 139 12.47 -6.25 1.06
C CYS A 139 12.41 -5.07 0.04
N PRO A 140 13.39 -4.15 -0.06
CA PRO A 140 13.38 -3.20 -1.18
C PRO A 140 13.26 -3.90 -2.54
N SER A 141 12.32 -3.47 -3.39
CA SER A 141 11.97 -4.07 -4.70
C SER A 141 11.44 -5.51 -4.72
N ASN A 142 11.31 -6.16 -3.56
CA ASN A 142 10.98 -7.58 -3.49
C ASN A 142 9.50 -7.93 -3.70
N LEU A 143 8.62 -6.93 -3.75
CA LEU A 143 7.23 -7.06 -4.18
C LEU A 143 7.10 -6.46 -5.59
N GLN A 144 6.66 -7.28 -6.55
CA GLN A 144 6.44 -6.87 -7.94
C GLN A 144 5.09 -7.41 -8.43
N PHE A 145 4.59 -6.91 -9.56
CA PHE A 145 3.38 -7.42 -10.21
C PHE A 145 3.74 -8.16 -11.50
N ASP A 146 3.39 -9.43 -11.59
CA ASP A 146 3.44 -10.19 -12.85
C ASP A 146 2.15 -9.97 -13.62
N LYS A 147 2.24 -9.11 -14.64
CA LYS A 147 1.14 -8.80 -15.54
C LYS A 147 0.72 -9.97 -16.43
N THR A 148 1.65 -10.85 -16.79
CA THR A 148 1.36 -12.03 -17.62
C THR A 148 0.48 -13.01 -16.87
N ARG A 149 0.70 -13.15 -15.55
CA ARG A 149 -0.07 -14.07 -14.69
C ARG A 149 -1.16 -13.39 -13.86
N GLY A 150 -1.18 -12.06 -13.79
CA GLY A 150 -2.18 -11.29 -13.04
C GLY A 150 -2.04 -11.45 -11.52
N VAL A 151 -0.81 -11.59 -11.02
CA VAL A 151 -0.53 -11.81 -9.58
C VAL A 151 0.56 -10.88 -9.08
N TYR A 152 0.50 -10.51 -7.81
CA TYR A 152 1.68 -10.00 -7.13
C TYR A 152 2.64 -11.16 -6.85
N VAL A 153 3.93 -10.90 -6.93
CA VAL A 153 5.00 -11.85 -6.63
C VAL A 153 5.90 -11.28 -5.55
N VAL A 154 6.35 -12.14 -4.64
CA VAL A 154 7.18 -11.76 -3.49
C VAL A 154 8.41 -12.63 -3.42
N LEU A 155 9.58 -12.00 -3.45
CA LEU A 155 10.85 -12.62 -3.06
C LEU A 155 11.09 -12.36 -1.57
N ILE A 156 11.21 -13.41 -0.77
CA ILE A 156 11.30 -13.31 0.68
C ILE A 156 12.71 -13.66 1.11
N ASN A 157 13.36 -12.78 1.88
CA ASN A 157 14.61 -13.11 2.57
C ASN A 157 14.27 -13.57 3.98
N GLY A 158 14.43 -14.86 4.27
CA GLY A 158 14.13 -15.46 5.58
C GLY A 158 15.39 -15.89 6.31
N ALA A 159 15.53 -15.50 7.57
CA ALA A 159 16.65 -15.85 8.46
C ALA A 159 16.14 -16.30 9.85
N ASN A 160 17.04 -16.79 10.70
CA ASN A 160 16.68 -17.20 12.06
C ASN A 160 16.65 -16.05 13.09
N ALA A 161 17.25 -14.90 12.74
CA ALA A 161 17.32 -13.67 13.53
C ALA A 161 17.74 -12.51 12.59
N HIS A 162 17.93 -11.30 13.12
CA HIS A 162 18.50 -10.15 12.39
C HIS A 162 19.97 -10.37 12.01
N VAL A 163 20.25 -11.34 11.13
CA VAL A 163 21.59 -11.73 10.67
C VAL A 163 21.55 -12.21 9.22
N PHE A 164 22.63 -11.99 8.48
CA PHE A 164 22.77 -12.54 7.13
C PHE A 164 23.25 -13.99 7.11
N SER A 165 23.78 -14.53 8.21
CA SER A 165 24.46 -15.83 8.25
C SER A 165 23.55 -17.06 8.18
N THR A 166 22.23 -16.89 8.21
CA THR A 166 21.24 -17.98 8.14
C THR A 166 20.17 -17.76 7.07
N LEU A 167 20.44 -16.83 6.15
CA LEU A 167 19.46 -16.30 5.22
C LEU A 167 19.23 -17.25 4.03
N ASN A 168 17.96 -17.54 3.76
CA ASN A 168 17.47 -18.27 2.59
C ASN A 168 16.48 -17.43 1.79
N GLN A 169 16.38 -17.68 0.48
CA GLN A 169 15.38 -17.07 -0.39
C GLN A 169 14.14 -17.96 -0.51
N TYR A 170 12.97 -17.35 -0.33
CA TYR A 170 11.67 -17.98 -0.56
C TYR A 170 10.88 -17.19 -1.60
N PHE A 171 9.90 -17.84 -2.19
CA PHE A 171 9.03 -17.25 -3.20
C PHE A 171 7.56 -17.52 -2.89
N CYS A 172 6.70 -16.51 -3.06
CA CYS A 172 5.26 -16.71 -3.11
C CYS A 172 4.58 -15.72 -4.09
N THR A 173 3.35 -16.04 -4.43
CA THR A 173 2.43 -15.18 -5.20
C THR A 173 1.25 -14.78 -4.33
N ILE A 174 0.70 -13.59 -4.57
CA ILE A 174 -0.52 -13.09 -3.94
C ILE A 174 -1.52 -12.73 -5.04
N ASN A 175 -2.73 -13.28 -4.93
CA ASN A 175 -3.83 -12.91 -5.81
C ASN A 175 -4.32 -11.49 -5.47
N PRO A 176 -4.34 -10.54 -6.43
CA PRO A 176 -4.67 -9.15 -6.14
C PRO A 176 -6.16 -8.91 -5.88
N ASP A 177 -7.05 -9.83 -6.32
CA ASP A 177 -8.50 -9.75 -6.09
C ASP A 177 -8.90 -10.29 -4.72
N THR A 178 -8.27 -11.37 -4.26
CA THR A 178 -8.63 -12.02 -2.98
C THR A 178 -7.63 -11.74 -1.85
N LEU A 179 -6.45 -11.22 -2.17
CA LEU A 179 -5.30 -11.06 -1.26
C LEU A 179 -4.85 -12.37 -0.61
N LEU A 180 -5.23 -13.52 -1.19
CA LEU A 180 -4.74 -14.82 -0.77
C LEU A 180 -3.36 -15.05 -1.36
N SER A 181 -2.42 -15.42 -0.50
CA SER A 181 -1.08 -15.86 -0.88
C SER A 181 -1.02 -17.38 -1.01
N ILE A 182 -0.12 -17.88 -1.85
CA ILE A 182 0.32 -19.27 -1.72
C ILE A 182 1.34 -19.37 -0.58
N THR A 183 1.45 -20.57 0.01
CA THR A 183 2.50 -20.84 1.01
C THR A 183 3.88 -20.56 0.40
N PRO A 184 4.72 -19.72 1.06
CA PRO A 184 6.08 -19.48 0.61
C PRO A 184 6.88 -20.76 0.43
N LYS A 185 7.52 -20.89 -0.74
CA LYS A 185 8.36 -22.04 -1.11
C LYS A 185 9.84 -21.64 -1.07
N LEU A 186 10.70 -22.51 -0.55
CA LEU A 186 12.16 -22.32 -0.61
C LEU A 186 12.62 -22.34 -2.07
N ILE A 187 13.42 -21.35 -2.49
CA ILE A 187 13.99 -21.30 -3.83
C ILE A 187 15.17 -22.27 -3.91
N SER A 188 15.13 -23.18 -4.89
CA SER A 188 16.26 -24.02 -5.27
C SER A 188 16.70 -23.63 -6.68
N VAL A 189 18.00 -23.38 -6.85
CA VAL A 189 18.56 -22.89 -8.12
C VAL A 189 19.43 -23.97 -8.76
N VAL A 190 19.34 -24.10 -10.07
CA VAL A 190 20.19 -24.99 -10.87
C VAL A 190 21.06 -24.20 -11.85
N ASP A 191 22.17 -24.78 -12.30
CA ASP A 191 22.94 -24.24 -13.42
C ASP A 191 22.27 -24.56 -14.77
N SER A 192 22.86 -24.10 -15.87
CA SER A 192 22.35 -24.36 -17.23
C SER A 192 22.35 -25.84 -17.63
N SER A 193 23.01 -26.71 -16.86
CA SER A 193 23.03 -28.17 -17.05
C SER A 193 22.06 -28.90 -16.11
N GLY A 194 21.33 -28.18 -15.25
CA GLY A 194 20.38 -28.73 -14.29
C GLY A 194 21.00 -29.19 -12.97
N ASN A 195 22.29 -28.89 -12.70
CA ASN A 195 22.90 -29.25 -11.42
C ASN A 195 22.56 -28.22 -10.34
N PRO A 196 22.27 -28.62 -9.09
CA PRO A 196 22.04 -27.68 -7.99
C PRO A 196 23.22 -26.73 -7.78
N VAL A 197 22.91 -25.46 -7.51
CA VAL A 197 23.91 -24.41 -7.22
C VAL A 197 23.75 -23.92 -5.79
N THR A 198 24.85 -23.89 -5.05
CA THR A 198 24.93 -23.28 -3.71
C THR A 198 25.40 -21.84 -3.83
N PHE A 199 24.72 -20.93 -3.13
CA PHE A 199 25.05 -19.51 -3.08
C PHE A 199 25.60 -19.13 -1.69
N ASP A 200 26.25 -17.98 -1.63
CA ASP A 200 26.66 -17.36 -0.38
C ASP A 200 25.42 -16.99 0.45
N VAL A 201 25.57 -16.99 1.78
CA VAL A 201 24.47 -16.60 2.66
C VAL A 201 24.32 -15.08 2.68
N THR A 202 23.47 -14.55 1.79
CA THR A 202 23.26 -13.11 1.58
C THR A 202 21.82 -12.81 1.23
N SER A 203 21.37 -11.58 1.52
CA SER A 203 20.06 -11.08 1.08
C SER A 203 20.02 -10.79 -0.41
N ALA A 204 18.83 -10.91 -0.99
CA ALA A 204 18.49 -10.46 -2.33
C ALA A 204 17.41 -9.37 -2.23
N ASN A 205 17.84 -8.12 -2.35
CA ASN A 205 16.98 -6.93 -2.18
C ASN A 205 16.79 -6.24 -3.53
N ASN A 206 16.65 -7.03 -4.60
CA ASN A 206 16.92 -6.61 -5.97
C ASN A 206 16.06 -7.38 -6.99
N PHE A 207 14.83 -7.72 -6.61
CA PHE A 207 13.93 -8.50 -7.44
C PHE A 207 13.29 -7.66 -8.56
N MET A 208 13.08 -8.28 -9.71
CA MET A 208 12.48 -7.67 -10.89
C MET A 208 11.60 -8.67 -11.64
N VAL A 209 10.49 -8.17 -12.17
CA VAL A 209 9.63 -8.90 -13.11
C VAL A 209 9.64 -8.15 -14.45
N PHE A 210 9.97 -8.86 -15.53
CA PHE A 210 9.96 -8.32 -16.87
C PHE A 210 8.59 -8.47 -17.55
N GLU A 211 8.35 -7.72 -18.63
CA GLU A 211 7.05 -7.71 -19.33
C GLU A 211 6.67 -9.07 -19.91
N ASP A 212 7.66 -9.89 -20.23
CA ASP A 212 7.46 -11.25 -20.75
C ASP A 212 7.11 -12.27 -19.65
N GLY A 213 7.02 -11.83 -18.39
CA GLY A 213 6.79 -12.69 -17.24
C GLY A 213 8.04 -13.41 -16.73
N THR A 214 9.24 -13.04 -17.20
CA THR A 214 10.51 -13.51 -16.65
C THR A 214 10.82 -12.79 -15.34
N TYR A 215 11.21 -13.54 -14.31
CA TYR A 215 11.63 -13.02 -13.02
C TYR A 215 13.15 -13.01 -12.93
N MET A 216 13.71 -12.02 -12.24
CA MET A 216 15.15 -11.90 -12.05
C MET A 216 15.49 -11.35 -10.67
N TYR A 217 16.54 -11.90 -10.06
CA TYR A 217 17.25 -11.27 -8.95
C TYR A 217 18.74 -11.57 -9.05
N LEU A 218 19.54 -10.88 -8.24
CA LEU A 218 20.99 -11.07 -8.20
C LEU A 218 21.39 -11.62 -6.83
N LEU A 219 22.16 -12.71 -6.83
CA LEU A 219 22.65 -13.38 -5.62
C LEU A 219 24.14 -13.69 -5.75
N ARG A 220 24.86 -13.75 -4.62
CA ARG A 220 26.31 -13.98 -4.62
C ARG A 220 26.66 -15.45 -4.55
N LYS A 221 27.65 -15.85 -5.34
CA LYS A 221 28.31 -17.15 -5.32
C LYS A 221 29.80 -16.92 -5.29
N ASP A 222 30.48 -17.43 -4.27
CA ASP A 222 31.92 -17.26 -4.08
C ASP A 222 32.35 -15.77 -4.08
N GLY A 223 31.53 -14.91 -3.47
CA GLY A 223 31.75 -13.47 -3.38
C GLY A 223 31.40 -12.68 -4.64
N ILE A 224 30.88 -13.31 -5.69
CA ILE A 224 30.58 -12.70 -6.99
C ILE A 224 29.07 -12.76 -7.27
N TYR A 225 28.49 -11.65 -7.72
CA TYR A 225 27.08 -11.63 -8.10
C TYR A 225 26.81 -12.40 -9.40
N HIS A 226 25.79 -13.23 -9.34
CA HIS A 226 25.22 -14.00 -10.45
C HIS A 226 23.80 -13.52 -10.72
N ARG A 227 23.36 -13.66 -11.97
CA ARG A 227 21.97 -13.36 -12.36
C ARG A 227 21.13 -14.62 -12.29
N ILE A 228 20.11 -14.63 -11.45
CA ILE A 228 19.20 -15.76 -11.29
C ILE A 228 17.88 -15.42 -11.96
N THR A 229 17.33 -16.34 -12.74
CA THR A 229 16.09 -16.11 -13.48
C THR A 229 15.09 -17.25 -13.34
N SER A 230 13.80 -16.92 -13.39
CA SER A 230 12.71 -17.88 -13.58
C SER A 230 11.85 -17.42 -14.75
N VAL A 231 11.51 -18.33 -15.66
CA VAL A 231 10.66 -18.03 -16.84
C VAL A 231 9.28 -18.70 -16.74
N ASP A 232 9.09 -19.58 -15.76
CA ASP A 232 7.88 -20.38 -15.56
C ASP A 232 7.00 -19.89 -14.42
N GLY A 233 7.29 -18.70 -13.88
CA GLY A 233 6.47 -18.07 -12.84
C GLY A 233 6.92 -18.41 -11.43
N GLY A 234 8.20 -18.75 -11.25
CA GLY A 234 8.82 -19.04 -9.96
C GLY A 234 8.83 -20.52 -9.59
N GLU A 235 8.46 -21.42 -10.51
CA GLU A 235 8.50 -22.87 -10.28
C GLU A 235 9.93 -23.43 -10.40
N THR A 236 10.71 -22.94 -11.37
CA THR A 236 12.14 -23.26 -11.50
C THR A 236 13.01 -22.01 -11.60
N TRP A 237 14.23 -22.11 -11.09
CA TRP A 237 15.20 -21.00 -11.03
C TRP A 237 16.56 -21.44 -11.57
N VAL A 238 17.12 -20.64 -12.47
CA VAL A 238 18.36 -20.95 -13.19
C VAL A 238 19.41 -19.86 -12.94
N ASP A 239 20.62 -20.28 -12.59
CA ASP A 239 21.82 -19.43 -12.56
C ASP A 239 22.29 -19.14 -13.99
N GLN A 240 22.12 -17.90 -14.44
CA GLN A 240 22.55 -17.42 -15.75
C GLN A 240 24.04 -17.03 -15.78
N GLY A 241 24.75 -17.26 -14.68
CA GLY A 241 26.16 -16.95 -14.54
C GLY A 241 26.43 -15.56 -13.96
N ARG A 242 27.72 -15.28 -13.81
CA ARG A 242 28.27 -14.04 -13.26
C ARG A 242 27.80 -12.81 -14.05
N ILE A 243 27.39 -11.76 -13.34
CA ILE A 243 27.20 -10.44 -13.94
C ILE A 243 28.54 -9.73 -14.17
N VAL A 244 28.60 -8.89 -15.20
CA VAL A 244 29.75 -8.02 -15.46
C VAL A 244 29.48 -6.65 -14.87
N VAL A 245 30.48 -6.07 -14.19
CA VAL A 245 30.39 -4.71 -13.63
C VAL A 245 31.58 -3.89 -14.12
N SER A 246 31.31 -2.68 -14.61
CA SER A 246 32.31 -1.73 -15.11
C SER A 246 32.34 -0.44 -14.26
N PRO A 247 33.51 0.00 -13.77
CA PRO A 247 34.80 -0.69 -13.83
C PRO A 247 34.78 -2.00 -13.01
N SER A 248 35.64 -2.94 -13.40
CA SER A 248 35.79 -4.20 -12.65
C SER A 248 36.16 -3.90 -11.20
N ASN A 249 35.52 -4.60 -10.25
CA ASN A 249 35.66 -4.45 -8.79
C ASN A 249 34.86 -3.31 -8.14
N SER A 250 33.89 -2.70 -8.84
CA SER A 250 32.93 -1.79 -8.20
C SER A 250 32.08 -2.48 -7.11
N LEU A 251 31.77 -3.77 -7.29
CA LEU A 251 31.14 -4.61 -6.27
C LEU A 251 32.22 -5.42 -5.53
N THR A 252 32.18 -5.36 -4.20
CA THR A 252 33.04 -6.11 -3.28
C THR A 252 32.28 -7.28 -2.64
N THR A 253 33.00 -8.16 -1.95
CA THR A 253 32.41 -9.25 -1.13
C THR A 253 31.58 -8.76 0.05
N SER A 254 31.57 -7.46 0.35
CA SER A 254 30.71 -6.83 1.36
C SER A 254 29.59 -5.98 0.77
N SER A 255 29.52 -5.86 -0.56
CA SER A 255 28.51 -5.05 -1.24
C SER A 255 27.17 -5.76 -1.25
N ASN A 256 26.13 -5.05 -0.82
CA ASN A 256 24.73 -5.44 -0.98
C ASN A 256 24.09 -4.55 -2.04
N ILE A 257 23.31 -5.14 -2.95
CA ILE A 257 22.52 -4.42 -3.95
C ILE A 257 21.16 -4.10 -3.32
N TRP A 258 20.70 -2.87 -3.48
CA TRP A 258 19.50 -2.31 -2.87
C TRP A 258 18.57 -1.74 -3.94
N GLY A 259 17.42 -2.39 -4.13
CA GLY A 259 16.33 -1.99 -4.99
C GLY A 259 16.69 -1.98 -6.48
N ILE A 260 15.99 -2.72 -7.33
CA ILE A 260 16.06 -2.46 -8.79
C ILE A 260 14.82 -1.69 -9.23
N THR A 261 15.04 -0.61 -9.95
CA THR A 261 14.00 0.14 -10.66
C THR A 261 14.20 -0.03 -12.15
N LYS A 262 13.14 -0.40 -12.87
CA LYS A 262 13.12 -0.39 -14.33
C LYS A 262 12.58 0.95 -14.80
N LEU A 263 13.36 1.63 -15.64
CA LEU A 263 13.00 2.92 -16.22
C LEU A 263 12.15 2.73 -17.48
N SER A 264 11.43 3.78 -17.87
CA SER A 264 10.56 3.83 -19.05
C SER A 264 11.29 3.55 -20.36
N ASN A 265 12.60 3.81 -20.42
CA ASN A 265 13.45 3.51 -21.56
C ASN A 265 13.99 2.05 -21.58
N GLY A 266 13.62 1.23 -20.60
CA GLY A 266 14.05 -0.16 -20.46
C GLY A 266 15.29 -0.39 -19.59
N ARG A 267 16.02 0.67 -19.21
CA ARG A 267 17.19 0.58 -18.32
C ARG A 267 16.80 0.06 -16.95
N LEU A 268 17.60 -0.82 -16.38
CA LEU A 268 17.57 -1.17 -14.97
C LEU A 268 18.54 -0.29 -14.20
N ILE A 269 18.15 0.23 -13.05
CA ILE A 269 19.04 1.01 -12.18
C ILE A 269 18.82 0.61 -10.73
N CYS A 270 19.90 0.51 -9.97
CA CYS A 270 19.86 0.10 -8.57
C CYS A 270 20.92 0.79 -7.72
N GLY A 271 20.66 0.80 -6.41
CA GLY A 271 21.65 1.14 -5.41
C GLY A 271 22.53 -0.05 -5.05
N PHE A 272 23.71 0.23 -4.53
CA PHE A 272 24.50 -0.75 -3.80
C PHE A 272 25.39 -0.07 -2.76
N GLY A 273 25.92 -0.85 -1.83
CA GLY A 273 26.90 -0.38 -0.86
C GLY A 273 27.17 -1.38 0.25
N ALA A 274 28.09 -1.03 1.16
CA ALA A 274 28.35 -1.76 2.40
C ALA A 274 27.87 -0.95 3.62
N GLN A 275 27.71 -1.59 4.79
CA GLN A 275 27.20 -0.95 6.00
C GLN A 275 28.00 0.29 6.47
N SER A 276 29.28 0.39 6.09
CA SER A 276 30.15 1.52 6.43
C SER A 276 30.18 2.64 5.39
N GLU A 277 29.42 2.51 4.30
CA GLU A 277 29.44 3.49 3.21
C GLU A 277 28.51 4.66 3.49
N VAL A 278 29.09 5.85 3.56
CA VAL A 278 28.39 7.12 3.83
C VAL A 278 27.76 7.77 2.59
N ARG A 279 27.85 7.13 1.42
CA ARG A 279 27.26 7.60 0.15
C ARG A 279 26.62 6.43 -0.58
N GLY A 280 25.44 6.67 -1.14
CA GLY A 280 24.80 5.70 -2.02
C GLY A 280 25.62 5.55 -3.29
N LYS A 281 25.99 4.33 -3.64
CA LYS A 281 26.53 4.01 -4.96
C LYS A 281 25.42 3.50 -5.84
N LEU A 282 25.44 3.86 -7.11
CA LEU A 282 24.45 3.42 -8.08
C LEU A 282 25.11 2.66 -9.21
N MET A 283 24.35 1.80 -9.87
CA MET A 283 24.73 1.21 -11.14
C MET A 283 23.50 1.00 -12.01
N TYR A 284 23.70 0.97 -13.32
CA TYR A 284 22.64 0.67 -14.27
C TYR A 284 23.03 -0.43 -15.25
N SER A 285 22.02 -1.08 -15.82
CA SER A 285 22.16 -2.08 -16.88
C SER A 285 21.17 -1.76 -18.01
N ASP A 286 21.65 -1.82 -19.24
CA ASP A 286 20.87 -1.59 -20.46
C ASP A 286 20.57 -2.91 -21.22
N ASP A 287 20.86 -4.05 -20.60
CA ASP A 287 20.78 -5.39 -21.21
C ASP A 287 20.10 -6.43 -20.29
N ASN A 288 19.08 -5.99 -19.56
CA ASN A 288 18.29 -6.81 -18.63
C ASN A 288 19.16 -7.50 -17.55
N GLY A 289 20.09 -6.74 -16.98
CA GLY A 289 20.87 -7.14 -15.79
C GLY A 289 22.09 -8.01 -16.08
N GLY A 290 22.56 -8.10 -17.33
CA GLY A 290 23.77 -8.85 -17.69
C GLY A 290 25.05 -8.06 -17.41
N ASN A 291 25.12 -6.85 -17.96
CA ASN A 291 26.22 -5.90 -17.81
C ASN A 291 25.75 -4.67 -17.02
N TRP A 292 26.55 -4.28 -16.03
CA TRP A 292 26.27 -3.16 -15.13
C TRP A 292 27.37 -2.11 -15.20
N THR A 293 26.98 -0.84 -15.23
CA THR A 293 27.89 0.31 -15.22
C THR A 293 27.72 1.07 -13.92
N PHE A 294 28.81 1.24 -13.18
CA PHE A 294 28.85 2.04 -11.96
C PHE A 294 28.66 3.53 -12.25
N VAL A 295 27.88 4.18 -11.39
CA VAL A 295 27.67 5.62 -11.39
C VAL A 295 27.84 6.18 -9.97
N PRO A 296 28.79 7.11 -9.75
CA PRO A 296 28.90 7.79 -8.46
C PRO A 296 27.76 8.81 -8.28
N VAL A 297 27.19 8.86 -7.07
CA VAL A 297 26.22 9.90 -6.71
C VAL A 297 26.94 11.11 -6.14
N GLY A 298 27.11 12.13 -6.98
CA GLY A 298 27.78 13.38 -6.62
C GLY A 298 29.19 13.18 -6.01
N THR A 299 29.74 14.26 -5.47
CA THR A 299 31.06 14.33 -4.83
C THR A 299 30.99 14.76 -3.36
N SER A 300 29.84 15.21 -2.86
CA SER A 300 29.64 15.60 -1.45
C SER A 300 28.30 15.10 -0.88
N TYR A 301 28.20 15.04 0.44
CA TYR A 301 27.03 14.62 1.21
C TYR A 301 26.94 15.41 2.52
N PRO A 302 25.76 15.51 3.16
CA PRO A 302 25.61 16.23 4.42
C PRO A 302 26.44 15.63 5.56
N SER A 303 26.97 16.47 6.44
CA SER A 303 27.71 16.03 7.63
C SER A 303 26.86 15.12 8.53
N GLY A 304 27.49 14.12 9.15
CA GLY A 304 26.84 13.13 10.01
C GLY A 304 26.12 12.00 9.28
N THR A 305 26.18 11.94 7.95
CA THR A 305 25.64 10.80 7.17
C THR A 305 26.47 9.55 7.44
N THR A 306 25.81 8.44 7.79
CA THR A 306 26.46 7.15 8.07
C THR A 306 26.09 6.04 7.09
N SER A 307 25.00 6.20 6.34
CA SER A 307 24.57 5.27 5.29
C SER A 307 23.68 5.97 4.29
N ALA A 308 23.57 5.41 3.10
CA ALA A 308 22.57 5.79 2.10
C ALA A 308 22.12 4.53 1.37
N GLU A 309 20.91 4.06 1.70
CA GLU A 309 20.18 3.00 0.99
C GLU A 309 19.18 3.67 0.05
N PRO A 310 19.51 3.83 -1.25
CA PRO A 310 18.72 4.66 -2.14
C PRO A 310 17.50 3.92 -2.70
N CYS A 311 16.36 4.58 -2.65
CA CYS A 311 15.18 4.34 -3.47
C CYS A 311 15.26 5.23 -4.71
N ILE A 312 15.23 4.63 -5.89
CA ILE A 312 15.31 5.35 -7.16
C ILE A 312 13.90 5.50 -7.73
N ILE A 313 13.57 6.70 -8.18
CA ILE A 313 12.22 7.07 -8.63
C ILE A 313 12.35 7.74 -9.98
N GLU A 314 11.75 7.17 -11.01
CA GLU A 314 11.56 7.87 -12.28
C GLU A 314 10.34 8.77 -12.20
N VAL A 315 10.55 10.08 -12.03
CA VAL A 315 9.44 11.04 -11.89
C VAL A 315 8.88 11.51 -13.23
N SER A 316 9.68 11.40 -14.29
CA SER A 316 9.27 11.58 -15.69
C SER A 316 10.37 11.00 -16.58
N PRO A 317 10.11 10.71 -17.87
CA PRO A 317 11.15 10.19 -18.76
C PRO A 317 12.45 11.00 -18.66
N ASN A 318 13.57 10.31 -18.49
CA ASN A 318 14.92 10.85 -18.27
C ASN A 318 15.20 11.52 -16.91
N LYS A 319 14.20 11.82 -16.08
CA LYS A 319 14.39 12.52 -14.81
C LYS A 319 14.16 11.59 -13.63
N LEU A 320 15.18 11.44 -12.80
CA LEU A 320 15.16 10.56 -11.64
C LEU A 320 15.39 11.33 -10.35
N ILE A 321 14.81 10.81 -9.27
CA ILE A 321 15.12 11.16 -7.89
C ILE A 321 15.70 9.93 -7.20
N SER A 322 16.70 10.16 -6.35
CA SER A 322 17.19 9.16 -5.40
C SER A 322 16.89 9.67 -4.00
N LEU A 323 16.05 8.94 -3.26
CA LEU A 323 15.78 9.16 -1.85
C LEU A 323 16.53 8.12 -1.04
N ALA A 324 17.37 8.52 -0.09
CA ALA A 324 18.13 7.59 0.74
C ALA A 324 18.06 7.97 2.21
N ARG A 325 18.13 6.97 3.09
CA ARG A 325 18.29 7.22 4.53
C ARG A 325 19.59 7.98 4.78
N ARG A 326 19.64 8.80 5.84
CA ARG A 326 20.85 9.54 6.23
C ARG A 326 21.74 8.76 7.19
N THR A 327 21.11 8.04 8.10
CA THR A 327 21.76 7.35 9.23
C THR A 327 21.32 5.89 9.29
N THR A 328 22.04 5.08 10.06
CA THR A 328 21.68 3.67 10.34
C THR A 328 21.20 3.44 11.76
N GLY A 329 21.57 4.33 12.68
CA GLY A 329 21.07 4.33 14.04
C GLY A 329 19.69 4.96 14.05
N GLY A 330 18.67 4.24 14.53
CA GLY A 330 17.34 4.82 14.71
C GLY A 330 17.37 6.11 15.54
N ALA A 331 16.21 6.75 15.72
CA ALA A 331 16.12 7.90 16.60
C ALA A 331 15.38 7.52 17.90
N PRO A 332 15.73 8.06 19.08
CA PRO A 332 14.90 7.88 20.26
C PRO A 332 13.46 8.31 19.97
N ALA A 333 12.46 7.57 20.47
CA ALA A 333 11.07 7.99 20.34
C ALA A 333 10.88 9.42 20.90
N GLY A 334 10.32 10.32 20.08
CA GLY A 334 10.14 11.75 20.41
C GLY A 334 11.33 12.66 20.10
N SER A 335 12.44 12.14 19.57
CA SER A 335 13.54 12.96 19.06
C SER A 335 13.18 13.68 17.75
N ALA A 336 13.95 14.72 17.40
CA ALA A 336 13.74 15.46 16.17
C ALA A 336 13.89 14.52 14.96
N PRO A 337 12.92 14.48 14.04
CA PRO A 337 12.97 13.57 12.90
C PRO A 337 14.11 13.95 11.95
N GLU A 338 14.76 12.95 11.38
CA GLU A 338 15.80 13.13 10.38
C GLU A 338 15.22 13.18 8.96
N PRO A 339 15.68 14.14 8.13
CA PRO A 339 15.22 14.26 6.76
C PRO A 339 15.81 13.15 5.88
N ALA A 340 15.10 12.84 4.79
CA ALA A 340 15.65 12.04 3.71
C ALA A 340 16.87 12.73 3.08
N LEU A 341 17.84 11.95 2.61
CA LEU A 341 18.80 12.43 1.61
C LEU A 341 18.12 12.42 0.24
N ILE A 342 18.30 13.49 -0.53
CA ILE A 342 17.74 13.60 -1.88
C ILE A 342 18.83 13.99 -2.89
N SER A 343 18.81 13.34 -4.06
CA SER A 343 19.64 13.65 -5.22
C SER A 343 18.84 13.48 -6.51
N PHE A 344 19.25 14.17 -7.57
CA PHE A 344 18.53 14.25 -8.85
C PHE A 344 19.41 13.84 -10.01
N SER A 345 18.80 13.22 -11.01
CA SER A 345 19.39 12.97 -12.33
C SER A 345 18.45 13.48 -13.42
N ALA A 346 19.02 13.99 -14.51
CA ALA A 346 18.29 14.48 -15.68
C ALA A 346 18.63 13.70 -16.96
N ASP A 347 19.34 12.58 -16.83
CA ASP A 347 19.94 11.82 -17.94
C ASP A 347 19.84 10.28 -17.73
N ASN A 348 18.68 9.81 -17.25
CA ASN A 348 18.44 8.39 -16.95
C ASN A 348 19.46 7.78 -15.96
N GLY A 349 19.90 8.58 -14.99
CA GLY A 349 20.78 8.13 -13.93
C GLY A 349 22.24 7.99 -14.33
N ALA A 350 22.65 8.56 -15.47
CA ALA A 350 24.05 8.57 -15.88
C ALA A 350 24.88 9.57 -15.06
N THR A 351 24.28 10.69 -14.65
CA THR A 351 24.87 11.65 -13.72
C THR A 351 23.88 12.05 -12.63
N TRP A 352 24.41 12.43 -11.47
CA TRP A 352 23.62 12.76 -10.28
C TRP A 352 24.17 13.99 -9.57
N THR A 353 23.28 14.80 -9.01
CA THR A 353 23.66 15.88 -8.10
C THR A 353 24.24 15.34 -6.80
N ASN A 354 24.88 16.22 -6.01
CA ASN A 354 25.23 15.87 -4.64
C ASN A 354 23.98 15.53 -3.82
N TYR A 355 24.12 14.61 -2.87
CA TYR A 355 23.09 14.42 -1.86
C TYR A 355 23.00 15.67 -0.98
N LYS A 356 21.78 16.08 -0.70
CA LYS A 356 21.44 17.10 0.30
C LYS A 356 20.35 16.56 1.23
N ASN A 357 20.20 17.17 2.40
CA ASN A 357 19.01 16.92 3.23
C ASN A 357 17.78 17.46 2.49
N SER A 358 16.74 16.65 2.41
CA SER A 358 15.44 17.08 1.92
C SER A 358 14.88 18.16 2.84
N THR A 359 14.27 19.18 2.24
CA THR A 359 13.57 20.25 2.97
C THR A 359 12.09 19.96 3.18
N SER A 360 11.56 18.88 2.60
CA SER A 360 10.12 18.58 2.59
C SER A 360 9.78 17.16 3.09
N ILE A 361 10.66 16.18 2.88
CA ILE A 361 10.58 14.84 3.47
C ILE A 361 11.45 14.83 4.73
N LEU A 362 10.86 15.33 5.82
CA LEU A 362 11.58 15.59 7.08
C LEU A 362 11.62 14.40 8.04
N ASN A 363 10.92 13.31 7.75
CA ASN A 363 10.83 12.15 8.63
C ASN A 363 11.10 10.86 7.84
N MET A 364 12.37 10.46 7.76
CA MET A 364 12.82 9.21 7.15
C MET A 364 14.00 8.63 7.95
N ASN A 365 13.75 8.41 9.24
CA ASN A 365 14.76 8.04 10.24
C ASN A 365 15.27 6.62 10.01
N ALA A 366 16.57 6.48 9.79
CA ALA A 366 17.28 5.21 9.69
C ALA A 366 16.67 4.12 8.78
N SER A 367 15.82 4.53 7.83
CA SER A 367 15.06 3.63 6.97
C SER A 367 14.85 4.20 5.57
N GLY A 368 14.52 3.32 4.62
CA GLY A 368 14.31 3.66 3.22
C GLY A 368 12.91 4.21 2.93
N ALA A 369 12.70 4.46 1.64
CA ALA A 369 11.39 4.78 1.08
C ALA A 369 11.09 3.85 -0.09
N THR A 370 9.83 3.89 -0.53
CA THR A 370 9.39 3.39 -1.82
C THR A 370 8.47 4.43 -2.44
N ALA A 371 8.26 4.38 -3.75
CA ALA A 371 7.46 5.39 -4.42
C ALA A 371 6.72 4.82 -5.63
N TYR A 372 5.66 5.51 -6.00
CA TYR A 372 4.94 5.26 -7.24
C TYR A 372 4.61 6.58 -7.92
N VAL A 373 4.71 6.61 -9.24
CA VAL A 373 4.48 7.80 -10.06
C VAL A 373 3.35 7.50 -11.04
N HIS A 374 2.33 8.35 -11.07
CA HIS A 374 1.18 8.20 -11.95
C HIS A 374 0.52 9.55 -12.21
N ASP A 375 -0.05 9.72 -13.39
CA ASP A 375 -0.93 10.85 -13.74
C ASP A 375 -0.39 12.24 -13.31
N GLY A 376 0.94 12.43 -13.37
CA GLY A 376 1.62 13.69 -13.00
C GLY A 376 1.91 13.88 -11.50
N VAL A 377 1.65 12.86 -10.68
CA VAL A 377 1.82 12.81 -9.24
C VAL A 377 2.92 11.82 -8.88
N VAL A 378 3.75 12.21 -7.91
CA VAL A 378 4.76 11.39 -7.26
C VAL A 378 4.28 11.13 -5.83
N GLU A 379 4.05 9.87 -5.50
CA GLU A 379 3.67 9.41 -4.17
C GLU A 379 4.83 8.63 -3.55
N VAL A 380 5.28 9.07 -2.37
CA VAL A 380 6.42 8.50 -1.65
C VAL A 380 5.94 7.97 -0.30
N PHE A 381 6.25 6.70 -0.03
CA PHE A 381 6.04 6.06 1.26
C PHE A 381 7.39 5.93 1.97
N ALA A 382 7.66 6.86 2.88
CA ALA A 382 8.90 6.92 3.64
C ALA A 382 8.71 6.20 4.98
N ALA A 383 9.56 5.21 5.26
CA ALA A 383 9.58 4.59 6.57
C ALA A 383 10.53 5.34 7.51
N SER A 384 10.20 5.34 8.79
CA SER A 384 11.03 5.84 9.88
C SER A 384 11.09 4.80 10.99
N ARG A 385 12.30 4.59 11.51
CA ARG A 385 12.60 3.75 12.66
C ARG A 385 12.81 4.58 13.91
N TYR A 386 12.21 4.14 15.01
CA TYR A 386 12.39 4.70 16.34
C TYR A 386 12.81 3.61 17.33
N TYR A 387 13.55 3.98 18.37
CA TYR A 387 13.88 3.09 19.50
C TYR A 387 13.52 3.74 20.85
N SER A 388 13.26 2.93 21.88
CA SER A 388 13.05 3.44 23.25
C SER A 388 14.38 3.64 23.98
N THR A 389 14.46 4.62 24.89
CA THR A 389 15.67 4.93 25.67
C THR A 389 16.00 3.88 26.75
N THR A 390 15.10 2.92 27.01
CA THR A 390 15.26 1.88 28.03
C THR A 390 16.03 0.65 27.54
N ALA A 391 16.11 0.44 26.22
CA ALA A 391 16.86 -0.66 25.62
C ALA A 391 17.95 -0.07 24.71
N SER A 392 19.16 0.06 25.24
CA SER A 392 20.37 0.55 24.56
C SER A 392 20.88 -0.42 23.47
N VAL A 393 19.99 -0.89 22.59
CA VAL A 393 20.31 -1.73 21.42
C VAL A 393 19.57 -1.21 20.18
N ASN A 394 20.36 -0.86 19.17
CA ASN A 394 19.98 -0.26 17.89
C ASN A 394 19.10 -1.19 17.03
N THR A 395 17.82 -1.37 17.35
CA THR A 395 16.98 -2.39 16.69
C THR A 395 15.67 -1.89 16.07
N GLY A 396 15.44 -0.58 15.90
CA GLY A 396 14.29 -0.10 15.11
C GLY A 396 12.94 -0.67 15.57
N GLN A 397 12.80 -0.89 16.88
CA GLN A 397 11.73 -1.68 17.51
C GLN A 397 10.33 -1.11 17.34
N SER A 398 10.24 0.12 16.85
CA SER A 398 9.01 0.80 16.51
C SER A 398 9.27 1.67 15.29
N GLY A 399 8.22 2.14 14.63
CA GLY A 399 8.36 2.93 13.44
C GLY A 399 7.04 3.43 12.87
N SER A 400 7.14 4.08 11.72
CA SER A 400 5.98 4.56 10.98
C SER A 400 6.26 4.59 9.48
N ILE A 401 5.24 4.37 8.66
CA ILE A 401 5.28 4.72 7.24
C ILE A 401 4.47 5.99 7.04
N THR A 402 5.11 6.99 6.45
CA THR A 402 4.53 8.29 6.14
C THR A 402 4.39 8.45 4.64
N HIS A 403 3.24 8.97 4.22
CA HIS A 403 2.89 9.12 2.82
C HIS A 403 3.01 10.59 2.42
N TYR A 404 3.91 10.88 1.49
CA TYR A 404 4.15 12.18 0.90
C TYR A 404 3.69 12.23 -0.55
N ILE A 405 3.17 13.37 -0.97
CA ILE A 405 2.67 13.59 -2.34
C ILE A 405 3.29 14.85 -2.95
N ALA A 406 3.54 14.84 -4.24
CA ALA A 406 3.99 16.00 -5.00
C ALA A 406 3.54 15.91 -6.46
N THR A 407 3.40 17.04 -7.15
CA THR A 407 3.44 17.04 -8.62
C THR A 407 4.85 16.72 -9.10
N ILE A 408 5.03 16.33 -10.36
CA ILE A 408 6.37 16.13 -10.95
C ILE A 408 7.27 17.37 -10.76
N GLU A 409 6.74 18.56 -11.02
CA GLU A 409 7.48 19.81 -10.85
C GLU A 409 7.90 20.02 -9.39
N ASN A 410 6.98 19.80 -8.44
CA ASN A 410 7.29 19.94 -7.02
C ASN A 410 8.29 18.89 -6.53
N ALA A 411 8.18 17.64 -6.97
CA ALA A 411 9.11 16.57 -6.63
C ALA A 411 10.54 16.90 -7.08
N LEU A 412 10.70 17.40 -8.31
CA LEU A 412 12.00 17.85 -8.86
C LEU A 412 12.60 19.05 -8.12
N ASN A 413 11.79 19.76 -7.34
CA ASN A 413 12.20 20.90 -6.51
C ASN A 413 12.24 20.57 -5.01
N ASP A 414 12.12 19.29 -4.62
CA ASP A 414 12.10 18.88 -3.20
C ASP A 414 10.98 19.57 -2.40
N ASN A 415 9.78 19.60 -2.98
CA ASN A 415 8.60 20.23 -2.41
C ASN A 415 7.44 19.23 -2.23
N PHE A 416 7.67 18.21 -1.39
CA PHE A 416 6.67 17.21 -1.04
C PHE A 416 5.72 17.69 0.06
N THR A 417 4.45 17.31 -0.03
CA THR A 417 3.44 17.56 0.99
C THR A 417 3.18 16.27 1.76
N LEU A 418 3.28 16.30 3.09
CA LEU A 418 2.85 15.18 3.93
C LEU A 418 1.33 15.02 3.81
N LYS A 419 0.88 13.85 3.35
CA LYS A 419 -0.54 13.50 3.26
C LYS A 419 -1.03 12.92 4.58
N GLU A 420 -0.37 11.87 5.06
CA GLU A 420 -0.75 11.15 6.28
C GLU A 420 0.40 10.28 6.81
N THR A 421 0.26 9.81 8.05
CA THR A 421 0.97 8.61 8.51
C THR A 421 0.08 7.41 8.23
N THR A 422 0.53 6.49 7.37
CA THR A 422 -0.27 5.34 6.93
C THR A 422 -0.37 4.26 8.00
N VAL A 423 0.74 4.01 8.71
CA VAL A 423 0.78 2.99 9.76
C VAL A 423 1.86 3.32 10.77
N TYR A 424 1.65 2.88 12.01
CA TYR A 424 2.65 2.78 13.06
C TYR A 424 2.97 1.31 13.31
N ALA A 425 4.20 1.02 13.74
CA ALA A 425 4.59 -0.34 14.12
C ALA A 425 3.62 -0.92 15.16
N ASN A 426 3.32 -2.21 15.02
CA ASN A 426 2.35 -2.91 15.87
C ASN A 426 2.83 -3.05 17.32
N ALA A 427 4.14 -3.21 17.54
CA ALA A 427 4.68 -3.50 18.87
C ALA A 427 5.37 -2.29 19.52
N SER A 428 5.28 -2.23 20.85
CA SER A 428 6.11 -1.35 21.68
C SER A 428 7.57 -1.82 21.79
N ASN A 429 7.86 -3.07 21.42
CA ASN A 429 9.16 -3.74 21.60
C ASN A 429 9.58 -4.64 20.40
N SER A 430 9.10 -4.41 19.17
CA SER A 430 9.37 -5.35 18.04
C SER A 430 10.87 -5.56 17.81
N GLU A 431 11.26 -6.68 17.19
CA GLU A 431 12.67 -6.86 16.79
C GLU A 431 13.11 -5.95 15.64
N ASP A 432 12.19 -5.50 14.75
CA ASP A 432 12.49 -4.50 13.70
C ASP A 432 11.27 -4.00 12.89
N PHE A 433 11.20 -2.69 12.62
CA PHE A 433 10.28 -2.05 11.65
C PHE A 433 11.06 -1.35 10.54
N HIS A 434 10.96 -1.75 9.27
CA HIS A 434 11.82 -1.17 8.20
C HIS A 434 11.37 -1.47 6.75
N SER A 435 12.09 -0.91 5.77
CA SER A 435 12.09 -1.21 4.32
C SER A 435 10.72 -1.36 3.63
N PRO A 436 10.00 -0.27 3.31
CA PRO A 436 8.79 -0.37 2.53
C PRO A 436 9.11 -0.70 1.05
N CYS A 437 8.20 -1.43 0.40
CA CYS A 437 8.25 -1.77 -1.02
C CYS A 437 6.84 -1.72 -1.60
N VAL A 438 6.63 -1.05 -2.74
CA VAL A 438 5.32 -0.92 -3.37
C VAL A 438 5.27 -1.60 -4.73
N SER A 439 4.12 -2.18 -5.05
CA SER A 439 3.77 -2.63 -6.39
C SER A 439 2.33 -2.27 -6.72
N ILE A 440 2.05 -2.08 -7.99
CA ILE A 440 0.73 -1.71 -8.51
C ILE A 440 0.30 -2.75 -9.55
N ASP A 441 -0.95 -3.19 -9.48
CA ASP A 441 -1.51 -4.11 -10.47
C ASP A 441 -2.11 -3.42 -11.71
N ASP A 442 -2.61 -4.23 -12.64
CA ASP A 442 -3.26 -3.79 -13.87
C ASP A 442 -4.55 -2.99 -13.66
N LYS A 443 -5.18 -3.08 -12.48
CA LYS A 443 -6.37 -2.34 -12.06
C LYS A 443 -6.04 -1.08 -11.28
N LYS A 444 -4.77 -0.65 -11.26
CA LYS A 444 -4.25 0.48 -10.48
C LYS A 444 -4.53 0.34 -8.98
N ARG A 445 -4.53 -0.89 -8.46
CA ARG A 445 -4.56 -1.13 -7.02
C ARG A 445 -3.14 -1.20 -6.51
N LEU A 446 -2.92 -0.61 -5.35
CA LEU A 446 -1.64 -0.59 -4.68
C LEU A 446 -1.55 -1.74 -3.69
N LEU A 447 -0.40 -2.39 -3.66
CA LEU A 447 0.03 -3.22 -2.53
C LEU A 447 1.40 -2.72 -2.08
N LEU A 448 1.49 -2.32 -0.83
CA LEU A 448 2.72 -1.93 -0.16
C LEU A 448 3.04 -2.99 0.88
N MET A 449 4.28 -3.44 0.89
CA MET A 449 4.84 -4.39 1.82
C MET A 449 5.88 -3.70 2.70
N TYR A 450 5.94 -4.04 3.97
CA TYR A 450 6.94 -3.57 4.93
C TYR A 450 7.19 -4.64 5.98
N MET A 451 8.11 -4.38 6.90
CA MET A 451 8.54 -5.35 7.91
C MET A 451 8.08 -4.87 9.28
N ASP A 452 7.54 -5.79 10.08
CA ASP A 452 7.10 -5.54 11.46
C ASP A 452 7.07 -6.86 12.24
N GLU A 453 6.73 -6.78 13.52
CA GLU A 453 6.55 -7.95 14.39
C GLU A 453 5.55 -8.95 13.82
N SER A 454 5.90 -10.23 13.89
CA SER A 454 5.06 -11.33 13.43
C SER A 454 3.84 -11.54 14.33
N GLU A 455 2.67 -11.76 13.75
CA GLU A 455 1.45 -12.17 14.48
C GLU A 455 1.63 -13.50 15.22
N ASN A 456 2.57 -14.33 14.79
CA ASN A 456 2.79 -15.66 15.38
C ASN A 456 3.59 -15.59 16.69
N SER A 457 4.47 -14.59 16.86
CA SER A 457 5.40 -14.49 17.99
C SER A 457 6.02 -13.10 18.08
N TYR A 458 6.04 -12.53 19.29
CA TYR A 458 6.66 -11.24 19.61
C TYR A 458 8.17 -11.15 19.35
N ALA A 459 8.84 -12.29 19.11
CA ALA A 459 10.27 -12.36 18.81
C ALA A 459 10.57 -12.64 17.33
N ASP A 460 9.53 -12.75 16.48
CA ASP A 460 9.68 -13.03 15.06
C ASP A 460 9.32 -11.79 14.24
N VAL A 461 9.88 -11.65 13.04
CA VAL A 461 9.60 -10.55 12.09
C VAL A 461 9.01 -11.13 10.81
N ASN A 462 7.93 -10.52 10.33
CA ASN A 462 7.30 -10.90 9.07
C ASN A 462 6.97 -9.67 8.21
N TYR A 463 6.54 -9.94 6.98
CA TYR A 463 6.05 -8.92 6.08
C TYR A 463 4.58 -8.58 6.34
N TRP A 464 4.34 -7.30 6.53
CA TRP A 464 3.03 -6.69 6.66
C TRP A 464 2.66 -5.94 5.39
N PHE A 465 1.36 -5.83 5.15
CA PHE A 465 0.84 -5.27 3.92
C PHE A 465 -0.14 -4.14 4.18
N ILE A 466 -0.10 -3.16 3.27
CA ILE A 466 -1.05 -2.07 3.12
C ILE A 466 -1.58 -2.17 1.69
N ARG A 467 -2.90 -2.20 1.53
CA ARG A 467 -3.52 -2.07 0.21
C ARG A 467 -3.88 -0.62 -0.07
N GLY A 468 -4.08 -0.26 -1.34
CA GLY A 468 -4.62 1.04 -1.69
C GLY A 468 -5.34 1.08 -3.03
N GLY A 469 -6.10 2.16 -3.23
CA GLY A 469 -6.74 2.50 -4.49
C GLY A 469 -6.73 4.02 -4.72
N LEU A 470 -6.68 4.43 -5.98
CA LEU A 470 -6.71 5.83 -6.38
C LEU A 470 -8.05 6.47 -6.00
N GLY A 471 -8.01 7.52 -5.18
CA GLY A 471 -9.19 8.29 -4.74
C GLY A 471 -10.09 7.56 -3.72
N TYR A 472 -10.21 6.24 -3.83
CA TYR A 472 -11.00 5.38 -2.94
C TYR A 472 -10.42 3.97 -2.86
N VAL A 473 -10.60 3.31 -1.72
CA VAL A 473 -10.41 1.86 -1.59
C VAL A 473 -11.77 1.21 -1.79
N SER A 474 -11.90 0.35 -2.81
CA SER A 474 -13.18 -0.28 -3.11
C SER A 474 -13.42 -1.49 -2.20
N TYR A 475 -14.51 -1.44 -1.44
CA TYR A 475 -15.07 -2.60 -0.73
C TYR A 475 -16.15 -3.24 -1.62
N LYS A 476 -15.78 -3.93 -2.71
CA LYS A 476 -16.81 -4.59 -3.53
C LYS A 476 -16.37 -5.89 -4.18
N ASN A 477 -17.27 -6.87 -4.11
CA ASN A 477 -17.53 -7.71 -5.26
C ASN A 477 -18.52 -7.00 -6.20
N ARG A 478 -18.37 -7.27 -7.52
CA ARG A 478 -19.38 -7.02 -8.55
C ARG A 478 -20.73 -7.58 -8.05
N ASP A 479 -21.85 -6.88 -8.23
CA ASP A 479 -23.26 -7.35 -8.00
C ASP A 479 -24.06 -6.71 -6.83
N GLY A 480 -23.81 -5.44 -6.52
CA GLY A 480 -24.89 -4.53 -6.08
C GLY A 480 -25.49 -4.69 -4.66
N ALA A 481 -25.14 -5.70 -3.87
CA ALA A 481 -25.52 -5.77 -2.45
C ALA A 481 -24.45 -5.10 -1.56
N LYS A 482 -24.89 -4.24 -0.62
CA LYS A 482 -24.03 -3.60 0.37
C LYS A 482 -23.45 -4.67 1.31
N SER A 483 -22.12 -4.76 1.39
CA SER A 483 -21.40 -5.46 2.47
C SER A 483 -20.41 -4.48 3.10
N SER A 484 -20.37 -4.43 4.42
CA SER A 484 -19.59 -3.50 5.24
C SER A 484 -18.26 -4.04 5.73
N ILE A 485 -17.74 -5.14 5.16
CA ILE A 485 -16.58 -5.84 5.73
C ILE A 485 -15.65 -6.32 4.63
N PHE A 486 -14.39 -5.86 4.66
CA PHE A 486 -13.19 -6.71 4.73
C PHE A 486 -11.98 -5.83 5.07
N SER A 487 -11.70 -5.67 6.37
CA SER A 487 -10.51 -4.99 6.92
C SER A 487 -9.35 -5.95 7.23
N TYR A 488 -9.48 -7.23 6.86
CA TYR A 488 -8.58 -8.28 7.32
C TYR A 488 -7.84 -8.96 6.15
N SER A 489 -6.60 -9.37 6.39
CA SER A 489 -5.81 -10.17 5.44
C SER A 489 -6.49 -11.49 5.11
N GLY A 490 -6.16 -12.04 3.93
CA GLY A 490 -6.52 -13.41 3.57
C GLY A 490 -6.06 -14.44 4.62
N LYS A 491 -4.87 -14.24 5.22
CA LYS A 491 -4.35 -15.06 6.33
C LYS A 491 -5.26 -15.01 7.56
N TYR A 492 -5.70 -13.82 7.98
CA TYR A 492 -6.58 -13.67 9.13
C TYR A 492 -7.98 -14.24 8.87
N ILE A 493 -8.50 -14.11 7.64
CA ILE A 493 -9.75 -14.74 7.24
C ILE A 493 -9.63 -16.27 7.30
N GLU A 494 -8.55 -16.84 6.75
CA GLU A 494 -8.29 -18.29 6.84
C GLU A 494 -8.09 -18.76 8.29
N TYR A 495 -7.46 -17.95 9.14
CA TYR A 495 -7.35 -18.20 10.58
C TYR A 495 -8.73 -18.25 11.25
N ILE A 496 -9.60 -17.26 11.01
CA ILE A 496 -10.99 -17.26 11.51
C ILE A 496 -11.74 -18.49 10.99
N ILE A 497 -11.64 -18.81 9.70
CA ILE A 497 -12.30 -19.99 9.10
C ILE A 497 -11.78 -21.29 9.72
N SER A 498 -10.47 -21.41 9.96
CA SER A 498 -9.86 -22.57 10.60
C SER A 498 -10.33 -22.75 12.05
N ASN A 499 -10.41 -21.66 12.81
CA ASN A 499 -10.95 -21.68 14.17
C ASN A 499 -12.43 -22.08 14.16
N LEU A 500 -13.25 -21.49 13.27
CA LEU A 500 -14.65 -21.88 13.09
C LEU A 500 -14.81 -23.36 12.73
N ARG A 501 -13.94 -23.92 11.89
CA ARG A 501 -13.94 -25.36 11.56
C ARG A 501 -13.58 -26.22 12.76
N THR A 502 -12.61 -25.78 13.57
CA THR A 502 -12.19 -26.47 14.80
C THR A 502 -13.30 -26.44 15.86
N ASP A 503 -13.95 -25.29 16.03
CA ASP A 503 -15.11 -25.12 16.90
C ASP A 503 -16.27 -26.00 16.42
N LEU A 504 -16.54 -26.03 15.11
CA LEU A 504 -17.56 -26.89 14.50
C LEU A 504 -17.27 -28.37 14.75
N ALA A 505 -16.03 -28.83 14.55
CA ALA A 505 -15.64 -30.20 14.82
C ALA A 505 -15.79 -30.56 16.30
N SER A 506 -15.44 -29.64 17.20
CA SER A 506 -15.62 -29.80 18.65
C SER A 506 -17.10 -29.87 19.04
N LEU A 507 -17.95 -29.04 18.43
CA LEU A 507 -19.41 -29.07 18.58
C LEU A 507 -20.00 -30.39 18.07
N GLN A 508 -19.59 -30.85 16.89
CA GLN A 508 -20.02 -32.14 16.33
C GLN A 508 -19.64 -33.30 17.25
N TYR A 509 -18.43 -33.27 17.81
CA TYR A 509 -18.00 -34.25 18.80
C TYR A 509 -18.88 -34.19 20.05
N VAL A 510 -19.10 -33.02 20.65
CA VAL A 510 -19.96 -32.87 21.84
C VAL A 510 -21.39 -33.35 21.59
N VAL A 511 -21.98 -33.00 20.43
CA VAL A 511 -23.32 -33.45 20.04
C VAL A 511 -23.39 -34.97 19.89
N SER A 512 -22.33 -35.61 19.37
CA SER A 512 -22.26 -37.08 19.28
C SER A 512 -22.21 -37.78 20.64
N GLN A 513 -21.82 -37.07 21.70
CA GLN A 513 -21.75 -37.60 23.06
C GLN A 513 -23.06 -37.41 23.86
N ILE A 514 -24.07 -36.74 23.29
CA ILE A 514 -25.38 -36.61 23.94
C ILE A 514 -26.08 -37.98 23.92
N SER A 515 -25.98 -38.71 25.02
CA SER A 515 -26.79 -39.92 25.22
C SER A 515 -28.25 -39.53 25.37
N THR A 516 -29.13 -40.04 24.50
CA THR A 516 -30.56 -40.01 24.80
C THR A 516 -30.78 -40.86 26.04
N GLY A 517 -31.07 -40.21 27.16
CA GLY A 517 -31.45 -40.87 28.41
C GLY A 517 -32.70 -41.71 28.17
N GLY A 518 -32.49 -42.98 27.85
CA GLY A 518 -33.53 -43.95 27.57
C GLY A 518 -32.93 -45.33 27.74
N THR A 519 -33.32 -46.01 28.82
CA THR A 519 -32.97 -47.39 29.08
C THR A 519 -33.51 -48.28 27.96
N GLY A 520 -32.62 -48.75 27.08
CA GLY A 520 -32.92 -49.82 26.14
C GLY A 520 -32.48 -49.54 24.70
N ALA A 521 -31.43 -50.25 24.29
CA ALA A 521 -31.05 -50.57 22.90
C ALA A 521 -30.73 -49.41 21.93
N GLY A 522 -29.42 -49.15 21.75
CA GLY A 522 -28.82 -49.22 20.41
C GLY A 522 -29.07 -48.10 19.39
N GLY A 523 -29.41 -46.87 19.80
CA GLY A 523 -29.53 -45.74 18.87
C GLY A 523 -28.27 -44.87 18.83
N VAL A 524 -27.30 -45.17 17.95
CA VAL A 524 -26.30 -44.16 17.55
C VAL A 524 -27.05 -43.11 16.73
N VAL A 525 -27.19 -41.89 17.25
CA VAL A 525 -27.71 -40.78 16.46
C VAL A 525 -26.62 -40.41 15.46
N ASN A 526 -26.80 -40.80 14.20
CA ASN A 526 -25.92 -40.33 13.13
C ASN A 526 -26.02 -38.80 13.08
N PRO A 527 -24.88 -38.07 13.09
CA PRO A 527 -24.91 -36.63 12.94
C PRO A 527 -25.65 -36.28 11.64
N PRO A 528 -26.49 -35.22 11.62
CA PRO A 528 -27.26 -34.89 10.44
C PRO A 528 -26.30 -34.63 9.28
N THR A 529 -26.48 -35.37 8.19
CA THR A 529 -25.74 -35.13 6.93
C THR A 529 -26.28 -33.86 6.30
N GLY A 530 -25.54 -32.77 6.44
CA GLY A 530 -25.85 -31.46 5.84
C GLY A 530 -24.91 -30.38 6.35
N THR A 531 -24.70 -29.33 5.54
CA THR A 531 -23.91 -28.15 5.91
C THR A 531 -24.62 -27.38 7.03
N LEU A 532 -24.04 -27.40 8.23
CA LEU A 532 -24.49 -26.63 9.38
C LEU A 532 -24.19 -25.14 9.13
N MET A 533 -25.20 -24.34 8.78
CA MET A 533 -24.98 -22.94 8.37
C MET A 533 -24.82 -21.98 9.56
N TRP A 534 -25.22 -22.35 10.78
CA TRP A 534 -24.94 -21.58 12.01
C TRP A 534 -25.39 -22.35 13.27
N THR A 535 -24.59 -22.33 14.34
CA THR A 535 -25.09 -22.58 15.71
C THR A 535 -24.46 -21.57 16.66
N LYS A 536 -25.28 -20.75 17.33
CA LYS A 536 -24.84 -19.92 18.46
C LYS A 536 -24.86 -20.77 19.72
N GLN A 537 -23.69 -21.24 20.16
CA GLN A 537 -23.52 -21.90 21.45
C GLN A 537 -23.28 -20.83 22.52
N TYR A 538 -24.17 -20.71 23.50
CA TYR A 538 -23.83 -20.05 24.75
C TYR A 538 -23.22 -21.11 25.67
N SER A 539 -21.89 -21.09 25.84
CA SER A 539 -21.21 -21.92 26.85
C SER A 539 -20.85 -21.02 28.03
N ALA A 540 -21.67 -21.03 29.08
CA ALA A 540 -21.30 -20.40 30.34
C ALA A 540 -20.37 -21.35 31.10
N LYS A 541 -19.04 -21.13 31.02
CA LYS A 541 -18.11 -21.68 32.00
C LYS A 541 -17.08 -20.64 32.47
N VAL A 542 -17.43 -20.06 33.61
CA VAL A 542 -16.56 -19.69 34.74
C VAL A 542 -15.37 -18.78 34.44
N GLU A 543 -15.63 -17.48 34.44
CA GLU A 543 -14.71 -16.54 35.10
C GLU A 543 -15.50 -15.62 36.03
N LYS A 544 -14.91 -15.35 37.19
CA LYS A 544 -15.41 -14.44 38.21
C LYS A 544 -15.74 -13.10 37.57
N ILE A 545 -16.98 -12.64 37.66
CA ILE A 545 -17.23 -11.19 37.66
C ILE A 545 -16.75 -10.70 39.02
N LEU A 546 -15.45 -10.43 39.10
CA LEU A 546 -14.92 -9.46 40.05
C LEU A 546 -15.47 -8.12 39.54
N LEU A 547 -16.45 -7.55 40.23
CA LEU A 547 -16.77 -6.12 40.10
C LEU A 547 -15.57 -5.35 40.65
N ILE A 548 -14.48 -5.31 39.89
CA ILE A 548 -13.45 -4.30 40.04
C ILE A 548 -14.06 -3.03 39.47
N ASN A 549 -13.96 -1.94 40.22
CA ASN A 549 -14.44 -0.60 39.91
C ASN A 549 -14.12 -0.19 38.46
N ASP A 550 -15.06 -0.45 37.56
CA ASP A 550 -15.08 0.09 36.21
C ASP A 550 -15.82 1.45 36.26
N PRO A 551 -15.15 2.56 35.89
CA PRO A 551 -15.75 3.90 35.89
C PRO A 551 -16.92 4.05 34.90
N ASP A 552 -17.15 3.09 34.00
CA ASP A 552 -18.22 3.16 32.98
C ASP A 552 -19.56 2.55 33.46
N PHE A 553 -19.67 2.12 34.72
CA PHE A 553 -20.93 1.70 35.35
C PHE A 553 -21.34 2.64 36.51
N THR A 554 -22.28 3.55 36.27
CA THR A 554 -22.96 4.31 37.35
C THR A 554 -24.27 3.63 37.74
N GLY A 555 -24.17 2.48 38.41
CA GLY A 555 -25.27 1.81 39.08
C GLY A 555 -24.98 1.62 40.57
N LYS A 556 -25.32 2.60 41.42
CA LYS A 556 -25.27 2.42 42.88
C LYS A 556 -26.41 1.50 43.32
N THR A 557 -26.10 0.30 43.84
CA THR A 557 -26.95 -0.32 44.85
C THR A 557 -26.58 0.28 46.20
N SER A 558 -27.30 1.31 46.66
CA SER A 558 -27.03 1.87 47.99
C SER A 558 -27.75 1.09 49.09
N TRP A 559 -26.94 0.47 49.93
CA TRP A 559 -27.16 0.24 51.36
C TRP A 559 -27.84 1.45 52.03
N GLY A 560 -28.94 1.21 52.73
CA GLY A 560 -29.51 2.13 53.71
C GLY A 560 -29.08 1.74 55.12
N ASN A 561 -28.34 2.64 55.77
CA ASN A 561 -28.05 2.74 57.22
C ASN A 561 -27.08 1.75 57.91
N SER A 562 -25.84 2.22 58.03
CA SER A 562 -25.04 2.38 59.28
C SER A 562 -24.82 1.18 60.22
N SER A 563 -23.76 0.41 59.96
CA SER A 563 -22.77 0.00 60.99
C SER A 563 -21.53 -0.61 60.33
N PRO A 564 -20.31 -0.11 60.62
CA PRO A 564 -19.09 -0.55 59.93
C PRO A 564 -18.48 -1.76 60.64
N SER A 565 -19.01 -2.97 60.41
CA SER A 565 -18.39 -4.19 60.97
C SER A 565 -18.90 -5.54 60.44
N TYR A 566 -19.14 -5.73 59.13
CA TYR A 566 -19.39 -7.09 58.60
C TYR A 566 -18.87 -7.28 57.16
N ASN A 567 -17.55 -7.21 57.00
CA ASN A 567 -16.83 -7.87 55.91
C ASN A 567 -15.82 -8.82 56.55
N GLN A 568 -16.26 -10.01 56.98
CA GLN A 568 -15.34 -11.08 57.34
C GLN A 568 -15.41 -12.15 56.27
N LEU A 569 -14.31 -12.27 55.52
CA LEU A 569 -14.01 -13.45 54.73
C LEU A 569 -13.92 -14.65 55.68
N ARG A 570 -14.76 -15.67 55.47
CA ARG A 570 -14.61 -16.95 56.16
C ARG A 570 -13.98 -17.94 55.22
N THR A 571 -13.05 -18.70 55.77
CA THR A 571 -12.42 -19.85 55.13
C THR A 571 -13.10 -21.10 55.66
N ASP A 572 -13.61 -21.96 54.78
CA ASP A 572 -14.07 -23.27 55.21
C ASP A 572 -12.88 -24.22 55.50
N ALA A 573 -13.17 -25.42 56.01
CA ALA A 573 -12.15 -26.40 56.39
C ALA A 573 -11.25 -26.87 55.21
N ASN A 574 -11.61 -26.52 53.97
CA ASN A 574 -10.86 -26.84 52.76
C ASN A 574 -10.06 -25.64 52.21
N GLY A 575 -10.02 -24.51 52.93
CA GLY A 575 -9.20 -23.37 52.55
C GLY A 575 -9.86 -22.37 51.60
N THR A 576 -11.16 -22.51 51.29
CA THR A 576 -11.84 -21.60 50.35
C THR A 576 -12.43 -20.39 51.08
N THR A 577 -12.03 -19.17 50.69
CA THR A 577 -12.57 -17.92 51.23
C THR A 577 -13.73 -17.40 50.40
N TYR A 578 -14.88 -17.11 51.02
CA TYR A 578 -16.05 -16.56 50.32
C TYR A 578 -16.72 -15.41 51.08
N ASN A 579 -17.42 -14.56 50.33
CA ASN A 579 -18.22 -13.44 50.82
C ASN A 579 -19.68 -13.88 51.06
N TRP A 580 -20.21 -13.60 52.24
CA TRP A 580 -21.61 -13.87 52.57
C TRP A 580 -22.47 -12.65 52.23
N ASN A 581 -23.31 -12.73 51.20
CA ASN A 581 -24.30 -11.68 50.88
C ASN A 581 -25.74 -12.20 50.96
N GLY A 582 -26.57 -11.48 51.73
CA GLY A 582 -27.96 -11.80 52.03
C GLY A 582 -28.97 -11.44 50.92
N THR A 583 -30.14 -12.09 51.03
CA THR A 583 -31.43 -11.90 50.34
C THR A 583 -31.55 -10.74 49.33
N ALA A 584 -31.63 -11.09 48.04
CA ALA A 584 -31.90 -10.16 46.94
C ALA A 584 -33.40 -9.95 46.71
N TRP A 585 -33.79 -8.70 46.45
CA TRP A 585 -35.14 -8.28 46.03
C TRP A 585 -35.18 -8.14 44.50
N GLY A 586 -36.31 -8.52 43.86
CA GLY A 586 -36.42 -8.91 42.45
C GLY A 586 -35.91 -7.93 41.35
N MET A 587 -35.61 -8.50 40.18
CA MET A 587 -35.14 -7.80 38.97
C MET A 587 -36.27 -7.67 37.94
N SER A 588 -36.58 -6.46 37.48
CA SER A 588 -37.52 -6.23 36.37
C SER A 588 -36.73 -5.80 35.13
N ILE A 589 -36.90 -6.50 34.00
CA ILE A 589 -36.15 -6.25 32.75
C ILE A 589 -37.16 -6.07 31.61
N THR A 590 -37.10 -4.91 30.94
CA THR A 590 -37.96 -4.62 29.79
C THR A 590 -37.22 -4.89 28.49
N THR A 591 -37.80 -5.66 27.57
CA THR A 591 -37.23 -5.94 26.24
C THR A 591 -38.28 -5.82 25.15
N LEU A 592 -37.91 -5.20 24.04
CA LEU A 592 -38.76 -5.00 22.85
C LEU A 592 -38.55 -6.10 21.77
N LYS A 593 -37.67 -7.08 22.02
CA LYS A 593 -37.47 -8.19 21.07
C LYS A 593 -38.52 -9.29 21.28
N PRO A 594 -39.08 -9.87 20.21
CA PRO A 594 -40.17 -10.83 20.29
C PRO A 594 -39.78 -12.13 21.02
N ASN A 595 -38.48 -12.42 21.13
CA ASN A 595 -37.95 -13.56 21.87
C ASN A 595 -36.74 -13.14 22.72
N PHE A 596 -36.62 -13.64 23.95
CA PHE A 596 -35.51 -13.33 24.85
C PHE A 596 -35.23 -14.45 25.85
N ALA A 597 -34.03 -14.43 26.46
CA ALA A 597 -33.67 -15.30 27.57
C ALA A 597 -32.89 -14.51 28.63
N ILE A 598 -33.13 -14.79 29.92
CA ILE A 598 -32.46 -14.16 31.05
C ILE A 598 -32.03 -15.26 32.01
N ALA A 599 -30.78 -15.26 32.45
CA ALA A 599 -30.28 -16.20 33.44
C ALA A 599 -29.57 -15.47 34.59
N TYR A 600 -29.75 -15.95 35.82
CA TYR A 600 -29.00 -15.49 36.99
C TYR A 600 -28.92 -16.61 38.04
N LYS A 601 -27.98 -16.48 38.98
CA LYS A 601 -27.76 -17.45 40.05
C LYS A 601 -28.14 -16.85 41.41
N GLY A 602 -28.99 -17.51 42.19
CA GLY A 602 -29.52 -16.95 43.45
C GLY A 602 -30.12 -17.98 44.41
N THR A 603 -30.44 -17.54 45.64
CA THR A 603 -31.09 -18.38 46.66
C THR A 603 -32.58 -18.00 46.83
N VAL A 604 -33.41 -18.95 47.28
CA VAL A 604 -34.84 -18.73 47.54
C VAL A 604 -35.04 -18.21 48.98
N GLY A 605 -35.60 -17.01 49.13
CA GLY A 605 -35.85 -16.33 50.42
C GLY A 605 -37.14 -16.75 51.14
N ASN A 606 -37.33 -16.27 52.39
CA ASN A 606 -38.51 -16.55 53.22
C ASN A 606 -39.80 -15.92 52.64
N GLU A 607 -40.93 -16.60 52.82
CA GLU A 607 -42.17 -16.46 52.03
C GLU A 607 -42.90 -15.10 52.04
N SER A 608 -42.44 -14.13 52.82
CA SER A 608 -43.04 -12.79 52.92
C SER A 608 -42.19 -11.69 52.26
N VAL A 609 -41.04 -12.03 51.67
CA VAL A 609 -40.00 -11.06 51.29
C VAL A 609 -39.29 -11.53 50.00
N GLY A 610 -39.76 -11.05 48.85
CA GLY A 610 -39.03 -11.03 47.57
C GLY A 610 -38.58 -12.37 46.97
N LEU A 611 -39.45 -13.04 46.22
CA LEU A 611 -39.03 -14.10 45.27
C LEU A 611 -38.77 -13.49 43.89
N PRO A 612 -37.97 -14.12 43.02
CA PRO A 612 -37.70 -13.56 41.71
C PRO A 612 -38.99 -13.45 40.89
N VAL A 613 -39.35 -12.22 40.54
CA VAL A 613 -40.44 -11.89 39.63
C VAL A 613 -39.79 -11.35 38.38
N VAL A 614 -39.93 -12.06 37.26
CA VAL A 614 -39.56 -11.55 35.95
C VAL A 614 -40.83 -11.05 35.29
N GLY A 615 -40.85 -9.79 34.87
CA GLY A 615 -41.92 -9.23 34.05
C GLY A 615 -41.33 -8.68 32.75
N ALA A 616 -42.08 -8.80 31.66
CA ALA A 616 -41.76 -8.23 30.35
C ALA A 616 -42.82 -7.20 29.97
N VAL A 617 -42.44 -6.09 29.34
CA VAL A 617 -43.41 -5.13 28.77
C VAL A 617 -43.31 -5.20 27.26
N ILE A 618 -44.40 -5.54 26.58
CA ILE A 618 -44.46 -5.66 25.11
C ILE A 618 -45.56 -4.71 24.62
N ASN A 619 -45.23 -3.82 23.68
CA ASN A 619 -46.15 -2.80 23.13
C ASN A 619 -46.87 -1.96 24.22
N GLY A 620 -46.17 -1.64 25.31
CA GLY A 620 -46.71 -0.85 26.42
C GLY A 620 -47.58 -1.63 27.43
N VAL A 621 -47.72 -2.95 27.29
CA VAL A 621 -48.47 -3.80 28.22
C VAL A 621 -47.51 -4.65 29.05
N GLY A 622 -47.60 -4.56 30.37
CA GLY A 622 -46.76 -5.32 31.30
C GLY A 622 -47.31 -6.73 31.56
N HIS A 623 -46.46 -7.74 31.38
CA HIS A 623 -46.75 -9.16 31.55
C HIS A 623 -45.78 -9.76 32.57
N GLY A 624 -46.28 -10.12 33.76
CA GLY A 624 -45.46 -10.66 34.86
C GLY A 624 -45.56 -12.18 34.99
N ILE A 625 -44.45 -12.86 35.33
CA ILE A 625 -44.46 -14.23 35.84
C ILE A 625 -44.79 -14.22 37.34
N TYR A 626 -45.59 -15.21 37.73
CA TYR A 626 -45.97 -15.53 39.10
C TYR A 626 -44.86 -16.31 39.83
N LYS A 627 -44.43 -15.80 40.99
CA LYS A 627 -43.71 -16.43 42.12
C LYS A 627 -43.16 -17.86 41.89
N ILE A 628 -41.84 -18.01 41.64
CA ILE A 628 -41.12 -19.29 41.80
C ILE A 628 -40.59 -19.38 43.23
N GLY A 629 -41.09 -20.36 44.00
CA GLY A 629 -40.79 -20.49 45.42
C GLY A 629 -40.73 -21.95 45.90
N PRO A 630 -40.74 -22.17 47.23
CA PRO A 630 -40.63 -23.50 47.85
C PRO A 630 -41.69 -24.51 47.37
N SER A 631 -42.83 -24.03 46.86
CA SER A 631 -43.89 -24.84 46.23
C SER A 631 -43.43 -25.65 45.01
N TYR A 632 -42.27 -25.34 44.42
CA TYR A 632 -41.64 -26.09 43.32
C TYR A 632 -40.54 -27.06 43.82
N GLY A 633 -40.54 -27.41 45.10
CA GLY A 633 -39.57 -28.34 45.70
C GLY A 633 -38.17 -27.75 45.93
N LEU A 634 -38.04 -26.42 45.89
CA LEU A 634 -36.76 -25.73 46.07
C LEU A 634 -36.46 -25.51 47.57
N ASN A 635 -35.29 -25.97 48.00
CA ASN A 635 -34.77 -25.76 49.35
C ASN A 635 -34.30 -24.32 49.59
N ARG A 636 -34.63 -23.80 50.77
CA ARG A 636 -34.18 -22.47 51.24
C ARG A 636 -32.66 -22.43 51.39
N ASN A 637 -32.06 -21.26 51.12
CA ASN A 637 -30.61 -21.01 51.18
C ASN A 637 -29.74 -21.87 50.24
N THR A 638 -30.33 -22.75 49.44
CA THR A 638 -29.63 -23.44 48.36
C THR A 638 -29.53 -22.50 47.16
N LEU A 639 -28.35 -22.46 46.56
CA LEU A 639 -28.07 -21.66 45.38
C LEU A 639 -28.56 -22.40 44.12
N TYR A 640 -29.36 -21.73 43.31
CA TYR A 640 -29.90 -22.28 42.06
C TYR A 640 -29.55 -21.37 40.89
N ASP A 641 -29.40 -21.98 39.72
CA ASP A 641 -29.34 -21.28 38.44
C ASP A 641 -30.77 -21.11 37.91
N PHE A 642 -31.25 -19.88 37.85
CA PHE A 642 -32.56 -19.57 37.29
C PHE A 642 -32.38 -19.08 35.86
N ARG A 643 -33.21 -19.57 34.94
CA ARG A 643 -33.27 -19.09 33.56
C ARG A 643 -34.71 -18.93 33.12
N PHE A 644 -35.01 -17.84 32.43
CA PHE A 644 -36.34 -17.55 31.91
C PHE A 644 -36.21 -17.30 30.41
N GLU A 645 -37.09 -17.91 29.63
CA GLU A 645 -37.10 -17.79 28.18
C GLU A 645 -38.48 -17.39 27.70
N TYR A 646 -38.55 -16.50 26.72
CA TYR A 646 -39.77 -16.17 26.02
C TYR A 646 -39.55 -16.40 24.53
N TRP A 647 -40.35 -17.28 23.95
CA TRP A 647 -40.32 -17.59 22.53
C TRP A 647 -41.75 -17.80 22.00
N GLY A 648 -42.12 -17.06 20.96
CA GLY A 648 -43.39 -17.28 20.23
C GLY A 648 -44.66 -17.21 21.09
N GLY A 649 -44.70 -16.33 22.11
CA GLY A 649 -45.85 -16.21 23.02
C GLY A 649 -45.80 -17.08 24.26
N ILE A 650 -44.79 -17.96 24.37
CA ILE A 650 -44.64 -18.90 25.48
C ILE A 650 -43.50 -18.45 26.35
N MET A 651 -43.75 -18.33 27.66
CA MET A 651 -42.71 -18.10 28.65
C MET A 651 -42.42 -19.38 29.42
N LYS A 652 -41.13 -19.71 29.52
CA LYS A 652 -40.61 -20.88 30.23
C LYS A 652 -39.69 -20.42 31.34
N ALA A 653 -39.73 -21.11 32.47
CA ALA A 653 -38.80 -20.92 33.56
C ALA A 653 -38.06 -22.22 33.85
N PHE A 654 -36.77 -22.09 34.10
CA PHE A 654 -35.84 -23.17 34.36
C PHE A 654 -35.13 -22.92 35.70
N VAL A 655 -34.89 -24.01 36.42
CA VAL A 655 -34.07 -24.04 37.64
C VAL A 655 -33.04 -25.17 37.49
N ASN A 656 -31.76 -24.83 37.55
CA ASN A 656 -30.63 -25.70 37.23
C ASN A 656 -30.84 -26.41 35.88
N ASP A 657 -31.24 -25.63 34.86
CA ASP A 657 -31.58 -26.06 33.50
C ASP A 657 -32.77 -27.04 33.36
N ASN A 658 -33.42 -27.42 34.46
CA ASN A 658 -34.67 -28.16 34.42
C ASN A 658 -35.84 -27.19 34.26
N GLU A 659 -36.69 -27.42 33.28
CA GLU A 659 -37.91 -26.64 33.07
C GLU A 659 -38.87 -26.88 34.26
N VAL A 660 -39.10 -25.86 35.08
CA VAL A 660 -39.93 -25.96 36.29
C VAL A 660 -41.32 -25.37 36.11
N ALA A 661 -41.53 -24.55 35.09
CA ALA A 661 -42.83 -24.00 34.74
C ALA A 661 -42.90 -23.58 33.26
N VAL A 662 -44.05 -23.86 32.64
CA VAL A 662 -44.41 -23.38 31.30
C VAL A 662 -45.72 -22.63 31.42
N LYS A 663 -45.78 -21.41 30.90
CA LYS A 663 -47.04 -20.69 30.77
C LYS A 663 -47.18 -20.11 29.38
N THR A 664 -48.22 -20.56 28.69
CA THR A 664 -48.67 -19.98 27.44
C THR A 664 -49.46 -18.72 27.78
N PHE A 665 -48.99 -17.55 27.35
CA PHE A 665 -49.78 -16.33 27.47
C PHE A 665 -50.51 -16.12 26.13
N PRO A 666 -51.82 -16.36 26.03
CA PRO A 666 -52.57 -15.73 24.94
C PRO A 666 -52.46 -14.21 25.13
N PHE A 667 -52.24 -13.47 24.04
CA PHE A 667 -52.28 -12.00 24.04
C PHE A 667 -53.68 -11.54 24.42
N ASP A 668 -53.92 -11.39 25.72
CA ASP A 668 -55.15 -10.82 26.27
C ASP A 668 -54.75 -9.74 27.28
N SER A 669 -55.11 -8.50 26.95
CA SER A 669 -54.85 -7.28 27.70
C SER A 669 -55.56 -7.22 29.07
N THR A 670 -56.33 -8.24 29.46
CA THR A 670 -57.14 -8.23 30.69
C THR A 670 -56.41 -8.73 31.94
N ASN A 671 -55.24 -9.36 31.83
CA ASN A 671 -54.46 -9.87 32.97
C ASN A 671 -53.22 -9.03 33.30
N VAL A 672 -53.37 -7.71 33.38
CA VAL A 672 -52.31 -6.81 33.86
C VAL A 672 -52.35 -6.75 35.39
N ILE A 673 -51.25 -7.10 36.06
CA ILE A 673 -51.08 -6.83 37.49
C ILE A 673 -51.00 -5.30 37.63
N ASN A 674 -52.01 -4.70 38.25
CA ASN A 674 -52.11 -3.26 38.48
C ASN A 674 -50.99 -2.81 39.44
N TYR A 675 -49.84 -2.42 38.90
CA TYR A 675 -48.89 -1.55 39.60
C TYR A 675 -49.26 -0.11 39.25
N THR A 676 -50.10 0.51 40.09
CA THR A 676 -50.75 1.81 39.89
C THR A 676 -49.80 3.00 39.60
N TYR A 677 -48.49 2.82 39.74
CA TYR A 677 -47.47 3.84 39.50
C TYR A 677 -46.75 3.73 38.14
N LEU A 678 -46.87 2.61 37.42
CA LEU A 678 -46.19 2.39 36.13
C LEU A 678 -47.00 2.90 34.93
N THR A 679 -48.33 2.85 35.00
CA THR A 679 -49.24 3.19 33.89
C THR A 679 -49.16 4.66 33.45
N ASN A 680 -48.80 5.58 34.33
CA ASN A 680 -48.76 7.01 34.02
C ASN A 680 -47.53 7.45 33.22
N VAL A 681 -46.45 6.65 33.17
CA VAL A 681 -45.21 7.04 32.47
C VAL A 681 -45.03 6.31 31.15
N ILE A 682 -45.55 5.08 31.03
CA ILE A 682 -45.39 4.21 29.85
C ILE A 682 -45.90 4.87 28.56
N GLY A 683 -46.98 5.65 28.62
CA GLY A 683 -47.55 6.34 27.44
C GLY A 683 -46.67 7.45 26.85
N THR A 684 -45.57 7.82 27.50
CA THR A 684 -44.68 8.93 27.10
C THR A 684 -43.25 8.50 26.75
N LEU A 685 -42.92 7.21 26.92
CA LEU A 685 -41.58 6.69 26.65
C LEU A 685 -41.38 6.39 25.16
N ASP A 686 -40.20 6.69 24.65
CA ASP A 686 -39.83 6.41 23.26
C ASP A 686 -39.73 4.90 23.05
N THR A 687 -40.59 4.38 22.18
CA THR A 687 -40.71 2.95 21.87
C THR A 687 -39.49 2.34 21.17
N THR A 688 -38.48 3.14 20.83
CA THR A 688 -37.24 2.68 20.19
C THR A 688 -36.09 2.42 21.18
N LYS A 689 -36.29 2.64 22.48
CA LYS A 689 -35.23 2.62 23.50
C LYS A 689 -35.50 1.61 24.63
N ILE A 690 -34.45 1.26 25.38
CA ILE A 690 -34.52 0.32 26.52
C ILE A 690 -34.41 1.11 27.83
N TYR A 691 -35.19 0.73 28.83
CA TYR A 691 -35.26 1.41 30.12
C TYR A 691 -35.11 0.44 31.30
N ALA A 692 -34.39 0.89 32.33
CA ALA A 692 -34.36 0.24 33.64
C ALA A 692 -35.22 1.06 34.62
N ILE A 693 -36.01 0.37 35.45
CA ILE A 693 -36.98 1.00 36.36
C ILE A 693 -36.65 0.59 37.79
N HIS A 694 -36.39 1.59 38.65
CA HIS A 694 -36.08 1.35 40.05
C HIS A 694 -37.37 1.26 40.89
N GLY A 695 -37.56 0.12 41.58
CA GLY A 695 -38.77 -0.19 42.34
C GLY A 695 -38.86 0.39 43.76
N SER A 696 -38.32 1.59 44.02
CA SER A 696 -38.58 2.31 45.28
C SER A 696 -39.77 3.27 45.15
N THR A 697 -40.29 3.74 46.29
CA THR A 697 -41.42 4.69 46.40
C THR A 697 -41.22 6.03 45.66
N SER A 698 -40.07 6.26 45.04
CA SER A 698 -39.73 7.48 44.27
C SER A 698 -39.56 7.28 42.76
N GLY A 699 -39.71 6.06 42.23
CA GLY A 699 -39.98 5.82 40.80
C GLY A 699 -39.06 6.50 39.77
N ASN A 700 -37.74 6.38 39.90
CA ASN A 700 -36.80 6.89 38.89
C ASN A 700 -36.70 5.92 37.70
N ILE A 701 -36.72 6.47 36.47
CA ILE A 701 -36.56 5.74 35.20
C ILE A 701 -35.24 6.15 34.56
N TYR A 702 -34.46 5.16 34.11
CA TYR A 702 -33.17 5.37 33.46
C TYR A 702 -33.20 4.83 32.03
N GLU A 703 -32.86 5.67 31.04
CA GLU A 703 -32.61 5.24 29.66
C GLU A 703 -31.29 4.48 29.61
N VAL A 704 -31.31 3.24 29.13
CA VAL A 704 -30.12 2.40 28.98
C VAL A 704 -29.67 2.49 27.53
N LYS A 705 -28.51 3.11 27.29
CA LYS A 705 -27.87 3.10 25.97
C LYS A 705 -27.05 1.82 25.82
N PHE A 706 -27.38 1.03 24.79
CA PHE A 706 -26.49 -0.03 24.32
C PHE A 706 -25.47 0.59 23.36
N GLY A 707 -24.18 0.41 23.66
CA GLY A 707 -23.15 0.41 22.61
C GLY A 707 -23.11 -0.98 22.01
N GLU A 708 -23.22 -1.10 20.68
CA GLU A 708 -22.67 -2.26 19.99
C GLU A 708 -21.16 -2.22 20.22
N TRP A 709 -20.67 -3.07 21.11
CA TRP A 709 -19.26 -3.38 21.18
C TRP A 709 -18.98 -4.40 20.09
N ASP A 710 -18.27 -3.94 19.06
CA ASP A 710 -17.69 -4.77 18.02
C ASP A 710 -16.44 -5.46 18.57
N SER A 711 -16.60 -6.73 18.91
CA SER A 711 -15.55 -7.76 19.00
C SER A 711 -16.20 -9.13 18.98
#